data_AF-A0A151S4B2-F1
#
_entry.id   AF-A0A151S4B2-F1
#
_cell.length_a   1.000
_cell.length_b   1.000
_cell.length_c   1.000
_cell.angle_alpha   90.00
_cell.angle_beta   90.00
_cell.angle_gamma   90.00
#
_symmetry.space_group_name_H-M   'P 1'
#
loop_
_entity.id
_entity.type
_entity.pdbx_description
1 polymer ?
#
loop_
_entity_poly.entity_id
_entity_poly.type
_entity_poly.pdbx_seq_one_letter_code
_entity_poly.pdbx_strand_id
1 'polypeptide(L)'
;MGPCLYRCTLQLPELSVISGIFKKKKDAEQSAAEIAIEKLGICPETIDPTPQEAQESLVARIAYIFSEKFLICDHPLSGHIRATLWREGDLCGLVPLSVIAVYDAKIFSLCRCINPEVESDPFLVISYIMRATANLYQFLATSERHLWIRRQSPYPQDIIESLMKEDDGSQECIQVAAIRIPSSVEQSIEDLTLHISLKEYYLDIIANELGFQDAANILISRSLGKASSETRLFFAAPKSYLLDLYSNFPNGKETLYFKGSLNARASYFAGQNIIGDAILATIGYTRKSRDLFYEDVTVRLYYRGIKILILGEDKKGTEKRVMLMLLGKTPGGIYKLSREAILASELPSKFTTRANWRGSLPRDILCMFCRQHRLSEPLFSITCHPFNTLSGLSGLSGSCPYSGVCPCNGSLPCIRYSVSLAVEGENVKEVIEVCDEFEFEVGLGAVVFYIEEVVTQMSVGQYAHFTTNLLTSDLIFASADDSVKMPSLLSSKDCCLEYEISLIKVTEPPEERMEQALFSPPLSKQRVEFAVQQILESHASTLIDFGCGSGSLLEALLNYPTSLEKMAGVDISQKGLSRAAKILNSKLVTNSDAGGQWTSIKSVILYEGSITNFGSQLHGFDIGTCLEVIEHMDEDQACLFGDVALSSFRPRILIVSTPNFEYNVVLQRSNPPSQEQEESDEKTLLQSCKFRNHDHKFEWTREQFRQWACDLAARHNYKVHFSGVGGSADVEPGFASQIAVFKRDWKLEDDVLKHADEHHYNVIWEWNRKIE
;
A
#
# COMPACT_ATOMS: atom_id res chain seq x y z
N MET A 1 -1.27 -11.03 24.62
CA MET A 1 -2.64 -10.98 24.03
C MET A 1 -2.61 -11.61 22.64
N GLY A 2 -3.69 -12.27 22.24
CA GLY A 2 -3.92 -12.70 20.84
C GLY A 2 -4.81 -11.70 20.09
N PRO A 3 -5.15 -11.96 18.81
CA PRO A 3 -6.11 -11.13 18.08
C PRO A 3 -7.50 -11.19 18.75
N CYS A 4 -8.05 -10.03 19.09
CA CYS A 4 -9.39 -9.90 19.66
C CYS A 4 -10.46 -9.83 18.55
N LEU A 5 -11.70 -10.15 18.92
CA LEU A 5 -12.88 -9.92 18.09
C LEU A 5 -13.63 -8.68 18.58
N TYR A 6 -14.30 -8.00 17.66
CA TYR A 6 -14.94 -6.70 17.89
C TYR A 6 -16.46 -6.81 17.86
N ARG A 7 -17.11 -5.99 18.68
CA ARG A 7 -18.54 -5.72 18.70
C ARG A 7 -18.71 -4.22 18.91
N CYS A 8 -19.59 -3.60 18.14
CA CYS A 8 -19.95 -2.19 18.29
C CYS A 8 -21.25 -2.06 19.09
N THR A 9 -21.34 -1.03 19.92
CA THR A 9 -22.59 -0.55 20.51
C THR A 9 -22.83 0.86 19.99
N LEU A 10 -23.88 1.03 19.17
CA LEU A 10 -24.28 2.31 18.61
C LEU A 10 -25.44 2.87 19.44
N GLN A 11 -25.25 4.05 20.01
CA GLN A 11 -26.30 4.79 20.73
C GLN A 11 -26.77 5.95 19.87
N LEU A 12 -28.08 6.00 19.62
CA LEU A 12 -28.79 7.10 18.98
C LEU A 12 -29.79 7.69 20.01
N PRO A 13 -30.33 8.92 19.80
CA PRO A 13 -31.26 9.53 20.76
C PRO A 13 -32.52 8.70 21.04
N GLU A 14 -32.95 7.90 20.08
CA GLU A 14 -34.21 7.15 20.10
C GLU A 14 -34.02 5.66 20.42
N LEU A 15 -32.82 5.09 20.18
CA LEU A 15 -32.56 3.66 20.34
C LEU A 15 -31.08 3.32 20.52
N SER A 16 -30.81 2.13 21.05
CA SER A 16 -29.46 1.55 21.17
C SER A 16 -29.38 0.23 20.39
N VAL A 17 -28.28 0.03 19.69
CA VAL A 17 -27.99 -1.15 18.86
C VAL A 17 -26.67 -1.77 19.29
N ILE A 18 -26.57 -3.10 19.18
CA ILE A 18 -25.34 -3.87 19.42
C ILE A 18 -25.13 -4.79 18.23
N SER A 19 -23.93 -4.81 17.65
CA SER A 19 -23.60 -5.62 16.47
C SER A 19 -23.41 -7.10 16.79
N GLY A 20 -23.31 -7.90 15.72
CA GLY A 20 -22.64 -9.20 15.75
C GLY A 20 -21.15 -9.09 16.17
N ILE A 21 -20.45 -10.24 16.18
CA ILE A 21 -19.02 -10.31 16.52
C ILE A 21 -18.21 -10.44 15.22
N PHE A 22 -17.26 -9.52 15.00
CA PHE A 22 -16.49 -9.42 13.75
C PHE A 22 -14.98 -9.44 13.98
N LYS A 23 -14.22 -9.82 12.95
CA LYS A 23 -12.73 -9.81 12.99
C LYS A 23 -12.12 -8.41 12.80
N LYS A 24 -12.86 -7.46 12.20
CA LYS A 24 -12.44 -6.06 12.06
C LYS A 24 -13.39 -5.13 12.81
N LYS A 25 -12.87 -4.03 13.34
CA LYS A 25 -13.65 -2.99 14.03
C LYS A 25 -14.66 -2.31 13.12
N LYS A 26 -14.26 -1.91 11.91
CA LYS A 26 -15.13 -1.24 10.92
C LYS A 26 -16.33 -2.09 10.52
N ASP A 27 -16.13 -3.40 10.32
CA ASP A 27 -17.19 -4.33 9.94
C ASP A 27 -18.26 -4.43 11.06
N ALA A 28 -17.87 -4.33 12.34
CA ALA A 28 -18.80 -4.26 13.48
C ALA A 28 -19.54 -2.91 13.58
N GLU A 29 -18.85 -1.80 13.29
CA GLU A 29 -19.43 -0.45 13.27
C GLU A 29 -20.49 -0.32 12.16
N GLN A 30 -20.17 -0.82 10.96
CA GLN A 30 -21.08 -0.89 9.82
C GLN A 30 -22.33 -1.73 10.15
N SER A 31 -22.14 -2.93 10.71
CA SER A 31 -23.25 -3.80 11.13
C SER A 31 -24.16 -3.16 12.19
N ALA A 32 -23.61 -2.35 13.12
CA ALA A 32 -24.42 -1.62 14.09
C ALA A 32 -25.25 -0.50 13.43
N ALA A 33 -24.71 0.16 12.40
CA ALA A 33 -25.44 1.18 11.63
C ALA A 33 -26.55 0.56 10.77
N GLU A 34 -26.30 -0.57 10.11
CA GLU A 34 -27.30 -1.29 9.29
C GLU A 34 -28.51 -1.73 10.13
N ILE A 35 -28.27 -2.34 11.30
CA ILE A 35 -29.34 -2.74 12.23
C ILE A 35 -30.06 -1.52 12.83
N ALA A 36 -29.41 -0.35 12.91
CA ALA A 36 -30.07 0.89 13.33
C ALA A 36 -30.99 1.45 12.24
N ILE A 37 -30.53 1.46 10.97
CA ILE A 37 -31.31 1.87 9.79
C ILE A 37 -32.58 1.02 9.65
N GLU A 38 -32.43 -0.31 9.77
CA GLU A 38 -33.55 -1.27 9.78
C GLU A 38 -34.56 -0.97 10.91
N LYS A 39 -34.09 -0.74 12.14
CA LYS A 39 -34.95 -0.45 13.30
C LYS A 39 -35.62 0.92 13.26
N LEU A 40 -35.05 1.90 12.56
CA LEU A 40 -35.69 3.19 12.31
C LEU A 40 -36.71 3.13 11.16
N GLY A 41 -36.85 1.99 10.47
CA GLY A 41 -37.75 1.83 9.32
C GLY A 41 -37.27 2.57 8.06
N ILE A 42 -35.98 2.93 8.00
CA ILE A 42 -35.39 3.69 6.90
C ILE A 42 -35.04 2.71 5.77
N CYS A 43 -36.03 2.37 4.93
CA CYS A 43 -35.81 1.58 3.73
C CYS A 43 -35.02 2.39 2.69
N PRO A 44 -33.78 2.00 2.30
CA PRO A 44 -32.96 2.79 1.37
C PRO A 44 -33.59 2.91 -0.02
N GLU A 45 -34.31 1.86 -0.45
CA GLU A 45 -34.96 1.75 -1.76
C GLU A 45 -36.13 2.73 -1.96
N THR A 46 -36.63 3.37 -0.89
CA THR A 46 -37.77 4.31 -0.92
C THR A 46 -37.37 5.76 -0.65
N ILE A 47 -36.08 6.11 -0.77
CA ILE A 47 -35.56 7.46 -0.52
C ILE A 47 -35.49 8.32 -1.80
N ASP A 48 -35.35 7.69 -2.98
CA ASP A 48 -35.35 8.44 -4.25
C ASP A 48 -36.75 9.02 -4.52
N PRO A 49 -36.89 10.36 -4.68
CA PRO A 49 -38.18 10.99 -4.91
C PRO A 49 -38.73 10.60 -6.29
N THR A 50 -40.06 10.50 -6.39
CA THR A 50 -40.69 10.30 -7.71
C THR A 50 -40.35 11.46 -8.66
N PRO A 51 -40.39 11.26 -9.99
CA PRO A 51 -40.07 12.33 -10.95
C PRO A 51 -40.88 13.62 -10.74
N GLN A 52 -42.12 13.53 -10.23
CA GLN A 52 -42.94 14.69 -9.89
C GLN A 52 -42.44 15.40 -8.61
N GLU A 53 -42.23 14.66 -7.52
CA GLU A 53 -41.69 15.23 -6.27
C GLU A 53 -40.30 15.82 -6.48
N ALA A 54 -39.50 15.23 -7.38
CA ALA A 54 -38.21 15.75 -7.81
C ALA A 54 -38.34 17.08 -8.58
N GLN A 55 -39.35 17.21 -9.45
CA GLN A 55 -39.65 18.45 -10.17
C GLN A 55 -40.17 19.56 -9.24
N GLU A 56 -41.05 19.24 -8.29
CA GLU A 56 -41.53 20.17 -7.26
C GLU A 56 -40.37 20.62 -6.34
N SER A 57 -39.52 19.67 -5.93
CA SER A 57 -38.29 19.95 -5.17
C SER A 57 -37.27 20.79 -5.93
N LEU A 58 -37.22 20.68 -7.27
CA LEU A 58 -36.33 21.47 -8.13
C LEU A 58 -36.81 22.94 -8.18
N VAL A 59 -38.11 23.17 -8.36
CA VAL A 59 -38.72 24.51 -8.26
C VAL A 59 -38.43 25.13 -6.89
N ALA A 60 -38.65 24.38 -5.80
CA ALA A 60 -38.37 24.85 -4.45
C ALA A 60 -36.89 25.15 -4.21
N ARG A 61 -35.96 24.36 -4.78
CA ARG A 61 -34.52 24.60 -4.68
C ARG A 61 -34.09 25.87 -5.43
N ILE A 62 -34.61 26.11 -6.63
CA ILE A 62 -34.34 27.32 -7.41
C ILE A 62 -34.88 28.57 -6.69
N ALA A 63 -36.10 28.52 -6.16
CA ALA A 63 -36.66 29.61 -5.36
C ALA A 63 -35.80 29.94 -4.12
N TYR A 64 -35.27 28.91 -3.44
CA TYR A 64 -34.36 29.09 -2.31
C TYR A 64 -33.01 29.71 -2.71
N ILE A 65 -32.43 29.33 -3.87
CA ILE A 65 -31.14 29.86 -4.36
C ILE A 65 -31.17 31.37 -4.58
N PHE A 66 -32.30 31.94 -4.98
CA PHE A 66 -32.47 33.39 -5.14
C PHE A 66 -33.06 34.10 -3.91
N SER A 67 -33.17 33.41 -2.76
CA SER A 67 -33.62 34.00 -1.50
C SER A 67 -32.49 34.78 -0.80
N GLU A 68 -32.86 35.80 0.01
CA GLU A 68 -31.88 36.55 0.82
C GLU A 68 -31.00 35.64 1.69
N LYS A 69 -31.57 34.56 2.23
CA LYS A 69 -30.86 33.61 3.10
C LYS A 69 -29.72 32.89 2.37
N PHE A 70 -29.88 32.60 1.08
CA PHE A 70 -28.84 31.90 0.31
C PHE A 70 -27.70 32.83 -0.10
N LEU A 71 -27.97 34.10 -0.36
CA LEU A 71 -26.93 35.11 -0.68
C LEU A 71 -25.89 35.28 0.45
N ILE A 72 -26.28 34.97 1.69
CA ILE A 72 -25.43 35.05 2.88
C ILE A 72 -24.75 33.69 3.19
N CYS A 73 -25.18 32.58 2.57
CA CYS A 73 -24.57 31.26 2.78
C CYS A 73 -23.19 31.15 2.12
N ASP A 74 -22.24 30.53 2.82
CA ASP A 74 -20.89 30.22 2.32
C ASP A 74 -20.91 28.99 1.37
N HIS A 75 -21.48 29.21 0.18
CA HIS A 75 -21.65 28.23 -0.88
C HIS A 75 -21.09 28.78 -2.20
N PRO A 76 -20.41 27.96 -3.04
CA PRO A 76 -19.85 28.40 -4.34
C PRO A 76 -20.84 29.21 -5.19
N LEU A 77 -22.04 28.67 -5.39
CA LEU A 77 -23.10 29.36 -6.14
C LEU A 77 -23.52 30.72 -5.54
N SER A 78 -23.44 30.90 -4.21
CA SER A 78 -23.68 32.20 -3.58
C SER A 78 -22.55 33.20 -3.91
N GLY A 79 -21.29 32.75 -3.95
CA GLY A 79 -20.18 33.55 -4.48
C GLY A 79 -20.42 34.06 -5.90
N HIS A 80 -20.87 33.18 -6.80
CA HIS A 80 -21.27 33.58 -8.16
C HIS A 80 -22.44 34.58 -8.17
N ILE A 81 -23.50 34.36 -7.37
CA ILE A 81 -24.63 35.29 -7.32
C ILE A 81 -24.18 36.66 -6.81
N ARG A 82 -23.39 36.73 -5.72
CA ARG A 82 -22.80 37.97 -5.21
C ARG A 82 -21.96 38.68 -6.28
N ALA A 83 -21.09 37.96 -6.98
CA ALA A 83 -20.28 38.52 -8.05
C ALA A 83 -21.13 39.05 -9.23
N THR A 84 -22.24 38.40 -9.57
CA THR A 84 -23.12 38.88 -10.66
C THR A 84 -23.81 40.22 -10.33
N LEU A 85 -23.96 40.58 -9.05
CA LEU A 85 -24.50 41.88 -8.64
C LEU A 85 -23.53 43.05 -8.89
N TRP A 86 -22.24 42.76 -9.16
CA TRP A 86 -21.23 43.77 -9.50
C TRP A 86 -20.99 43.94 -11.01
N ARG A 87 -21.59 43.10 -11.86
CA ARG A 87 -21.51 43.19 -13.33
C ARG A 87 -22.10 44.52 -13.82
N GLU A 88 -21.42 45.19 -14.75
CA GLU A 88 -21.83 46.52 -15.24
C GLU A 88 -23.10 46.49 -16.10
N GLY A 89 -23.87 47.58 -16.05
CA GLY A 89 -25.03 47.81 -16.94
C GLY A 89 -26.12 46.74 -16.82
N ASP A 90 -26.67 46.34 -17.97
CA ASP A 90 -27.78 45.36 -18.05
C ASP A 90 -27.39 43.95 -17.56
N LEU A 91 -26.09 43.66 -17.41
CA LEU A 91 -25.58 42.38 -16.91
C LEU A 91 -25.71 42.22 -15.38
N CYS A 92 -26.00 43.31 -14.67
CA CYS A 92 -26.18 43.32 -13.22
C CYS A 92 -27.26 42.31 -12.77
N GLY A 93 -26.86 41.37 -11.92
CA GLY A 93 -27.70 40.31 -11.36
C GLY A 93 -28.11 39.21 -12.34
N LEU A 94 -27.56 39.17 -13.58
CA LEU A 94 -27.76 38.07 -14.51
C LEU A 94 -26.84 36.89 -14.13
N VAL A 95 -27.41 35.81 -13.61
CA VAL A 95 -26.69 34.59 -13.21
C VAL A 95 -26.73 33.56 -14.35
N PRO A 96 -25.59 33.13 -14.93
CA PRO A 96 -25.58 32.11 -15.98
C PRO A 96 -26.11 30.75 -15.51
N LEU A 97 -26.95 30.11 -16.33
CA LEU A 97 -27.55 28.80 -16.04
C LEU A 97 -26.52 27.68 -15.92
N SER A 98 -25.41 27.77 -16.66
CA SER A 98 -24.29 26.82 -16.61
C SER A 98 -23.69 26.73 -15.20
N VAL A 99 -23.60 27.87 -14.50
CA VAL A 99 -23.12 27.94 -13.11
C VAL A 99 -24.10 27.24 -12.17
N ILE A 100 -25.40 27.50 -12.31
CA ILE A 100 -26.46 26.89 -11.48
C ILE A 100 -26.49 25.37 -11.68
N ALA A 101 -26.36 24.90 -12.92
CA ALA A 101 -26.34 23.48 -13.27
C ALA A 101 -25.11 22.71 -12.75
N VAL A 102 -23.97 23.39 -12.59
CA VAL A 102 -22.68 22.77 -12.22
C VAL A 102 -22.36 22.88 -10.73
N TYR A 103 -22.73 23.99 -10.07
CA TYR A 103 -22.36 24.25 -8.68
C TYR A 103 -23.40 23.85 -7.63
N ASP A 104 -24.61 23.41 -8.03
CA ASP A 104 -25.60 22.83 -7.12
C ASP A 104 -25.84 21.33 -7.37
N ALA A 105 -25.17 20.49 -6.57
CA ALA A 105 -25.31 19.04 -6.65
C ALA A 105 -26.72 18.52 -6.33
N LYS A 106 -27.56 19.28 -5.59
CA LYS A 106 -28.96 18.89 -5.35
C LYS A 106 -29.79 19.12 -6.61
N ILE A 107 -29.57 20.19 -7.36
CA ILE A 107 -30.18 20.39 -8.69
C ILE A 107 -29.80 19.24 -9.64
N PHE A 108 -28.52 18.87 -9.72
CA PHE A 108 -28.08 17.75 -10.56
C PHE A 108 -28.78 16.44 -10.16
N SER A 109 -28.82 16.11 -8.86
CA SER A 109 -29.47 14.89 -8.38
C SER A 109 -30.97 14.88 -8.65
N LEU A 110 -31.67 16.00 -8.47
CA LEU A 110 -33.11 16.11 -8.77
C LEU A 110 -33.38 15.96 -10.27
N CYS A 111 -32.57 16.58 -11.13
CA CYS A 111 -32.68 16.43 -12.59
C CYS A 111 -32.45 14.97 -13.02
N ARG A 112 -31.54 14.23 -12.37
CA ARG A 112 -31.34 12.79 -12.59
C ARG A 112 -32.56 11.96 -12.19
N CYS A 113 -33.24 12.28 -11.08
CA CYS A 113 -34.48 11.61 -10.68
C CYS A 113 -35.63 11.90 -11.68
N ILE A 114 -35.61 13.05 -12.37
CA ILE A 114 -36.57 13.39 -13.43
C ILE A 114 -36.23 12.66 -14.75
N ASN A 115 -34.94 12.62 -15.14
CA ASN A 115 -34.46 11.85 -16.29
C ASN A 115 -33.02 11.33 -16.05
N PRO A 116 -32.81 9.99 -15.97
CA PRO A 116 -31.47 9.39 -15.85
C PRO A 116 -30.49 9.72 -16.98
N GLU A 117 -30.95 10.12 -18.18
CA GLU A 117 -30.08 10.50 -19.30
C GLU A 117 -29.17 11.71 -18.96
N VAL A 118 -29.54 12.50 -17.94
CA VAL A 118 -28.71 13.58 -17.35
C VAL A 118 -27.33 13.11 -16.89
N GLU A 119 -27.14 11.83 -16.55
CA GLU A 119 -25.81 11.30 -16.25
C GLU A 119 -24.91 11.20 -17.50
N SER A 120 -25.51 10.99 -18.68
CA SER A 120 -24.83 10.91 -19.97
C SER A 120 -24.66 12.28 -20.63
N ASP A 121 -25.70 13.12 -20.62
CA ASP A 121 -25.62 14.52 -21.03
C ASP A 121 -25.94 15.46 -19.84
N PRO A 122 -24.93 16.01 -19.15
CA PRO A 122 -25.14 16.96 -18.06
C PRO A 122 -25.78 18.28 -18.50
N PHE A 123 -25.78 18.63 -19.79
CA PHE A 123 -26.36 19.90 -20.26
C PHE A 123 -27.89 19.87 -20.28
N LEU A 124 -28.52 18.69 -20.24
CA LEU A 124 -29.96 18.56 -20.06
C LEU A 124 -30.47 19.26 -18.78
N VAL A 125 -29.64 19.36 -17.73
CA VAL A 125 -29.95 20.06 -16.46
C VAL A 125 -30.40 21.51 -16.71
N ILE A 126 -29.78 22.23 -17.64
CA ILE A 126 -30.12 23.63 -17.95
C ILE A 126 -31.56 23.74 -18.48
N SER A 127 -32.05 22.75 -19.23
CA SER A 127 -33.44 22.70 -19.70
C SER A 127 -34.44 22.50 -18.56
N TYR A 128 -34.12 21.65 -17.59
CA TYR A 128 -34.96 21.42 -16.41
C TYR A 128 -34.95 22.63 -15.47
N ILE A 129 -33.82 23.32 -15.31
CA ILE A 129 -33.75 24.61 -14.60
C ILE A 129 -34.66 25.65 -15.27
N MET A 130 -34.60 25.80 -16.61
CA MET A 130 -35.46 26.74 -17.33
C MET A 130 -36.96 26.42 -17.15
N ARG A 131 -37.34 25.15 -17.32
CA ARG A 131 -38.73 24.69 -17.13
C ARG A 131 -39.22 24.90 -15.69
N ALA A 132 -38.38 24.66 -14.69
CA ALA A 132 -38.71 24.93 -13.29
C ALA A 132 -38.76 26.43 -12.96
N THR A 133 -37.92 27.25 -13.61
CA THR A 133 -37.91 28.72 -13.43
C THR A 133 -39.13 29.39 -14.06
N ALA A 134 -39.70 28.82 -15.13
CA ALA A 134 -40.96 29.30 -15.70
C ALA A 134 -42.12 29.28 -14.69
N ASN A 135 -42.14 28.34 -13.74
CA ASN A 135 -43.11 28.31 -12.63
C ASN A 135 -42.89 29.42 -11.59
N LEU A 136 -41.77 30.15 -11.66
CA LEU A 136 -41.37 31.21 -10.73
C LEU A 136 -41.37 32.60 -11.38
N TYR A 137 -42.10 32.79 -12.49
CA TYR A 137 -42.16 34.02 -13.30
C TYR A 137 -42.60 35.30 -12.57
N GLN A 138 -43.09 35.20 -11.33
CA GLN A 138 -43.43 36.35 -10.47
C GLN A 138 -42.25 36.83 -9.62
N PHE A 139 -41.20 36.02 -9.48
CA PHE A 139 -40.02 36.27 -8.63
C PHE A 139 -38.73 36.29 -9.44
N LEU A 140 -38.65 35.49 -10.50
CA LEU A 140 -37.50 35.34 -11.38
C LEU A 140 -37.84 35.77 -12.81
N ALA A 141 -36.83 36.25 -13.53
CA ALA A 141 -36.87 36.55 -14.95
C ALA A 141 -35.82 35.70 -15.69
N THR A 142 -36.15 35.32 -16.92
CA THR A 142 -35.29 34.55 -17.83
C THR A 142 -35.35 35.16 -19.24
N SER A 143 -34.50 34.69 -20.14
CA SER A 143 -34.54 35.07 -21.56
C SER A 143 -34.80 33.85 -22.45
N GLU A 144 -35.54 34.02 -23.54
CA GLU A 144 -35.71 32.97 -24.56
C GLU A 144 -34.47 32.76 -25.44
N ARG A 145 -33.45 33.62 -25.32
CA ARG A 145 -32.28 33.64 -26.23
C ARG A 145 -30.92 33.63 -25.52
N HIS A 146 -30.91 33.70 -24.19
CA HIS A 146 -29.69 33.82 -23.39
C HIS A 146 -29.82 32.97 -22.13
N LEU A 147 -28.78 32.24 -21.77
CA LEU A 147 -28.84 31.24 -20.70
C LEU A 147 -28.59 31.86 -19.31
N TRP A 148 -29.49 32.74 -18.85
CA TRP A 148 -29.41 33.39 -17.54
C TRP A 148 -30.73 33.39 -16.75
N ILE A 149 -30.62 33.58 -15.43
CA ILE A 149 -31.72 33.90 -14.51
C ILE A 149 -31.38 35.20 -13.77
N ARG A 150 -32.37 36.09 -13.59
CA ARG A 150 -32.29 37.28 -12.71
C ARG A 150 -33.45 37.28 -11.72
N ARG A 151 -33.23 37.75 -10.49
CA ARG A 151 -34.29 38.03 -9.51
C ARG A 151 -35.02 39.34 -9.89
N GLN A 152 -36.35 39.35 -9.90
CA GLN A 152 -37.11 40.54 -10.32
C GLN A 152 -37.14 41.64 -9.26
N SER A 153 -37.24 41.28 -7.98
CA SER A 153 -37.03 42.23 -6.88
C SER A 153 -35.53 42.36 -6.59
N PRO A 154 -35.00 43.57 -6.32
CA PRO A 154 -33.65 43.69 -5.79
C PRO A 154 -33.53 42.97 -4.43
N TYR A 155 -32.29 42.69 -4.03
CA TYR A 155 -32.00 42.29 -2.65
C TYR A 155 -32.09 43.50 -1.71
N PRO A 156 -32.47 43.31 -0.43
CA PRO A 156 -32.47 44.37 0.58
C PRO A 156 -31.11 45.09 0.68
N GLN A 157 -31.15 46.42 0.74
CA GLN A 157 -29.96 47.27 0.67
C GLN A 157 -29.01 47.06 1.85
N ASP A 158 -29.54 46.75 3.04
CA ASP A 158 -28.77 46.41 4.24
C ASP A 158 -27.90 45.16 4.07
N ILE A 159 -28.38 44.17 3.31
CA ILE A 159 -27.60 42.96 2.97
C ILE A 159 -26.48 43.32 1.99
N ILE A 160 -26.76 44.14 0.98
CA ILE A 160 -25.75 44.60 0.00
C ILE A 160 -24.68 45.47 0.69
N GLU A 161 -25.07 46.40 1.56
CA GLU A 161 -24.16 47.22 2.35
C GLU A 161 -23.32 46.41 3.35
N SER A 162 -23.84 45.28 3.86
CA SER A 162 -23.05 44.36 4.68
C SER A 162 -22.00 43.61 3.86
N LEU A 163 -22.30 43.28 2.61
CA LEU A 163 -21.34 42.65 1.69
C LEU A 163 -20.27 43.64 1.19
N MET A 164 -20.63 44.92 0.98
CA MET A 164 -19.67 45.98 0.64
C MET A 164 -18.63 46.25 1.73
N LYS A 165 -18.97 46.03 3.01
CA LYS A 165 -18.09 46.34 4.15
C LYS A 165 -17.01 45.28 4.41
N GLU A 166 -17.02 44.18 3.67
CA GLU A 166 -16.00 43.12 3.74
C GLU A 166 -14.86 43.33 2.70
N ASP A 167 -15.00 44.27 1.76
CA ASP A 167 -14.12 44.44 0.59
C ASP A 167 -13.29 45.75 0.66
N ASP A 168 -12.09 45.69 1.28
CA ASP A 168 -11.28 46.86 1.62
C ASP A 168 -10.43 47.42 0.46
N GLY A 169 -11.13 47.97 -0.54
CA GLY A 169 -10.67 49.11 -1.34
C GLY A 169 -9.48 48.94 -2.30
N SER A 170 -8.80 47.79 -2.34
CA SER A 170 -7.62 47.59 -3.19
C SER A 170 -8.00 47.46 -4.68
N GLN A 171 -7.22 48.08 -5.57
CA GLN A 171 -7.34 47.89 -7.02
C GLN A 171 -6.43 46.75 -7.50
N GLU A 172 -6.48 45.60 -6.82
CA GLU A 172 -5.67 44.45 -7.20
C GLU A 172 -6.29 43.74 -8.42
N CYS A 173 -5.51 43.69 -9.51
CA CYS A 173 -5.81 42.89 -10.68
C CYS A 173 -5.10 41.55 -10.53
N ILE A 174 -5.89 40.49 -10.41
CA ILE A 174 -5.41 39.11 -10.31
C ILE A 174 -4.95 38.68 -11.70
N GLN A 175 -3.80 38.01 -11.77
CA GLN A 175 -3.33 37.30 -12.96
C GLN A 175 -3.44 35.80 -12.69
N VAL A 176 -4.07 35.05 -13.60
CA VAL A 176 -4.21 33.59 -13.49
C VAL A 176 -3.73 32.95 -14.79
N ALA A 177 -2.76 32.04 -14.71
CA ALA A 177 -2.36 31.23 -15.84
C ALA A 177 -3.44 30.20 -16.18
N ALA A 178 -3.85 30.21 -17.44
CA ALA A 178 -4.86 29.35 -18.03
C ALA A 178 -4.34 28.87 -19.39
N ILE A 179 -5.08 27.95 -20.01
CA ILE A 179 -4.69 27.36 -21.29
C ILE A 179 -5.85 27.41 -22.27
N ARG A 180 -5.61 27.96 -23.46
CA ARG A 180 -6.53 27.82 -24.59
C ARG A 180 -6.23 26.50 -25.31
N ILE A 181 -7.28 25.72 -25.53
CA ILE A 181 -7.28 24.46 -26.29
C ILE A 181 -8.06 24.71 -27.59
N PRO A 182 -7.40 25.04 -28.71
CA PRO A 182 -8.07 25.24 -29.99
C PRO A 182 -8.78 23.98 -30.49
N SER A 183 -9.89 24.18 -31.19
CA SER A 183 -10.72 23.12 -31.77
C SER A 183 -10.10 22.46 -32.99
N SER A 184 -9.20 23.14 -33.72
CA SER A 184 -8.34 22.47 -34.71
C SER A 184 -7.22 21.70 -34.00
N VAL A 185 -6.99 20.46 -34.42
CA VAL A 185 -5.89 19.61 -33.93
C VAL A 185 -4.53 20.08 -34.48
N GLU A 186 -4.53 20.85 -35.57
CA GLU A 186 -3.33 21.38 -36.23
C GLU A 186 -2.71 22.58 -35.49
N GLN A 187 -3.50 23.27 -34.66
CA GLN A 187 -3.03 24.36 -33.81
C GLN A 187 -2.46 23.81 -32.51
N SER A 188 -1.35 24.38 -32.04
CA SER A 188 -0.76 24.06 -30.73
C SER A 188 -1.72 24.35 -29.57
N ILE A 189 -1.35 23.89 -28.39
CA ILE A 189 -1.93 24.39 -27.13
C ILE A 189 -1.31 25.78 -26.88
N GLU A 190 -2.09 26.73 -26.35
CA GLU A 190 -1.67 28.12 -26.17
C GLU A 190 -1.79 28.53 -24.68
N ASP A 191 -0.71 29.07 -24.11
CA ASP A 191 -0.74 29.71 -22.79
C ASP A 191 -1.59 31.00 -22.83
N LEU A 192 -2.37 31.23 -21.78
CA LEU A 192 -3.29 32.36 -21.66
C LEU A 192 -3.20 32.95 -20.25
N THR A 193 -2.99 34.26 -20.13
CA THR A 193 -3.08 34.95 -18.82
C THR A 193 -4.43 35.63 -18.70
N LEU A 194 -5.26 35.18 -17.76
CA LEU A 194 -6.52 35.83 -17.43
C LEU A 194 -6.24 36.99 -16.46
N HIS A 195 -6.54 38.21 -16.88
CA HIS A 195 -6.48 39.42 -16.04
C HIS A 195 -7.87 39.72 -15.49
N ILE A 196 -8.01 39.75 -14.16
CA ILE A 196 -9.31 39.79 -13.48
C ILE A 196 -9.28 40.87 -12.38
N SER A 197 -10.09 41.92 -12.52
CA SER A 197 -10.37 42.87 -11.44
C SER A 197 -11.32 42.25 -10.40
N LEU A 198 -11.17 42.60 -9.11
CA LEU A 198 -12.11 42.21 -8.05
C LEU A 198 -13.57 42.62 -8.32
N LYS A 199 -13.79 43.64 -9.18
CA LYS A 199 -15.11 44.13 -9.59
C LYS A 199 -15.67 43.46 -10.85
N GLU A 200 -14.86 42.70 -11.56
CA GLU A 200 -15.25 42.00 -12.78
C GLU A 200 -15.67 40.56 -12.46
N TYR A 201 -16.75 40.09 -13.10
CA TYR A 201 -17.13 38.70 -12.97
C TYR A 201 -16.23 37.83 -13.86
N TYR A 202 -15.40 36.98 -13.24
CA TYR A 202 -14.34 36.24 -13.94
C TYR A 202 -14.80 35.44 -15.18
N LEU A 203 -16.06 34.98 -15.20
CA LEU A 203 -16.62 34.22 -16.32
C LEU A 203 -16.92 35.11 -17.55
N ASP A 204 -17.04 36.43 -17.38
CA ASP A 204 -17.08 37.39 -18.50
C ASP A 204 -15.70 37.60 -19.13
N ILE A 205 -14.63 37.58 -18.33
CA ILE A 205 -13.24 37.61 -18.85
C ILE A 205 -12.99 36.36 -19.72
N ILE A 206 -13.36 35.19 -19.19
CA ILE A 206 -13.33 33.91 -19.94
C ILE A 206 -14.24 33.95 -21.18
N ALA A 207 -15.41 34.63 -21.11
CA ALA A 207 -16.29 34.79 -22.26
C ALA A 207 -15.65 35.65 -23.35
N ASN A 208 -15.06 36.79 -22.99
CA ASN A 208 -14.38 37.70 -23.91
C ASN A 208 -13.23 37.01 -24.63
N GLU A 209 -12.42 36.22 -23.92
CA GLU A 209 -11.35 35.40 -24.51
C GLU A 209 -11.88 34.35 -25.50
N LEU A 210 -13.09 33.82 -25.28
CA LEU A 210 -13.78 32.93 -26.21
C LEU A 210 -14.58 33.67 -27.31
N GLY A 211 -14.55 35.01 -27.34
CA GLY A 211 -15.21 35.84 -28.35
C GLY A 211 -16.68 36.20 -28.05
N PHE A 212 -17.10 36.16 -26.78
CA PHE A 212 -18.48 36.44 -26.33
C PHE A 212 -18.54 37.53 -25.26
N GLN A 213 -19.49 38.46 -25.37
CA GLN A 213 -19.63 39.62 -24.48
C GLN A 213 -20.41 39.35 -23.17
N ASP A 214 -20.85 38.11 -22.93
CA ASP A 214 -21.65 37.73 -21.75
C ASP A 214 -21.41 36.26 -21.38
N ALA A 215 -21.04 36.03 -20.13
CA ALA A 215 -20.91 34.73 -19.47
C ALA A 215 -22.11 33.79 -19.65
N ALA A 216 -23.33 34.29 -19.93
CA ALA A 216 -24.48 33.45 -20.28
C ALA A 216 -24.29 32.65 -21.59
N ASN A 217 -23.27 32.97 -22.39
CA ASN A 217 -22.89 32.18 -23.57
C ASN A 217 -21.87 31.07 -23.26
N ILE A 218 -21.44 30.91 -22.00
CA ILE A 218 -20.37 29.98 -21.63
C ILE A 218 -20.92 28.79 -20.85
N LEU A 219 -20.60 27.59 -21.34
CA LEU A 219 -20.79 26.31 -20.66
C LEU A 219 -19.53 25.95 -19.86
N ILE A 220 -19.75 25.20 -18.78
CA ILE A 220 -18.73 24.81 -17.80
C ILE A 220 -18.73 23.28 -17.71
N SER A 221 -17.55 22.65 -17.73
CA SER A 221 -17.45 21.20 -17.57
C SER A 221 -17.72 20.71 -16.15
N ARG A 222 -17.95 19.40 -16.02
CA ARG A 222 -17.71 18.70 -14.75
C ARG A 222 -16.26 18.98 -14.29
N SER A 223 -16.01 19.04 -12.99
CA SER A 223 -14.67 19.33 -12.42
C SER A 223 -13.66 18.28 -12.86
N LEU A 224 -12.45 18.72 -13.18
CA LEU A 224 -11.33 17.88 -13.58
C LEU A 224 -10.40 17.64 -12.39
N GLY A 225 -9.81 16.45 -12.33
CA GLY A 225 -9.07 15.98 -11.17
C GLY A 225 -10.00 15.64 -10.00
N LYS A 226 -9.80 16.28 -8.86
CA LYS A 226 -10.49 16.01 -7.60
C LYS A 226 -11.87 16.70 -7.57
N ALA A 227 -12.84 16.12 -6.85
CA ALA A 227 -14.13 16.79 -6.57
C ALA A 227 -14.04 18.07 -5.69
N SER A 228 -12.82 18.57 -5.43
CA SER A 228 -12.54 19.84 -4.74
C SER A 228 -11.47 20.68 -5.44
N SER A 229 -11.12 20.38 -6.70
CA SER A 229 -10.35 21.28 -7.56
C SER A 229 -11.31 21.98 -8.51
N GLU A 230 -11.25 23.31 -8.57
CA GLU A 230 -12.07 24.12 -9.49
C GLU A 230 -11.49 24.17 -10.92
N THR A 231 -10.63 23.21 -11.26
CA THR A 231 -10.06 22.98 -12.59
C THR A 231 -11.17 22.54 -13.54
N ARG A 232 -11.52 23.37 -14.52
CA ARG A 232 -12.67 23.16 -15.42
C ARG A 232 -12.33 23.62 -16.83
N LEU A 233 -13.03 23.04 -17.81
CA LEU A 233 -13.08 23.57 -19.16
C LEU A 233 -14.29 24.49 -19.31
N PHE A 234 -14.03 25.70 -19.80
CA PHE A 234 -15.00 26.72 -20.15
C PHE A 234 -15.06 26.84 -21.67
N PHE A 235 -16.25 26.81 -22.27
CA PHE A 235 -16.40 26.76 -23.73
C PHE A 235 -17.76 27.33 -24.18
N ALA A 236 -17.90 27.59 -25.49
CA ALA A 236 -19.09 28.23 -26.03
C ALA A 236 -20.36 27.36 -25.97
N ALA A 237 -21.49 27.96 -25.60
CA ALA A 237 -22.81 27.36 -25.69
C ALA A 237 -23.24 27.17 -27.16
N PRO A 238 -23.55 25.94 -27.62
CA PRO A 238 -23.91 25.71 -29.01
C PRO A 238 -25.23 26.38 -29.39
N LYS A 239 -25.26 27.08 -30.53
CA LYS A 239 -26.43 27.86 -30.97
C LYS A 239 -27.69 27.02 -31.24
N SER A 240 -27.57 25.70 -31.46
CA SER A 240 -28.72 24.77 -31.56
C SER A 240 -29.36 24.45 -30.21
N TYR A 241 -28.58 24.43 -29.12
CA TYR A 241 -29.09 24.23 -27.76
C TYR A 241 -30.15 25.29 -27.38
N LEU A 242 -30.03 26.50 -27.92
CA LEU A 242 -31.00 27.59 -27.75
C LEU A 242 -32.30 27.42 -28.56
N LEU A 243 -32.37 26.53 -29.56
CA LEU A 243 -33.60 26.24 -30.30
C LEU A 243 -34.34 25.03 -29.71
N ASP A 244 -33.61 23.94 -29.44
CA ASP A 244 -34.22 22.67 -29.01
C ASP A 244 -34.83 22.76 -27.59
N LEU A 245 -34.46 23.78 -26.80
CA LEU A 245 -35.15 24.16 -25.56
C LEU A 245 -36.65 24.48 -25.73
N TYR A 246 -37.10 24.84 -26.95
CA TYR A 246 -38.45 25.33 -27.24
C TYR A 246 -39.32 24.36 -28.05
N SER A 247 -38.77 23.24 -28.53
CA SER A 247 -39.53 22.19 -29.22
C SER A 247 -40.31 21.31 -28.22
N ASN A 248 -41.58 21.66 -27.98
CA ASN A 248 -42.50 20.87 -27.18
C ASN A 248 -42.97 19.59 -27.91
N PHE A 249 -42.17 18.51 -27.88
CA PHE A 249 -42.65 17.16 -28.20
C PHE A 249 -42.08 16.10 -27.24
N PRO A 250 -42.91 15.21 -26.67
CA PRO A 250 -42.43 14.01 -25.99
C PRO A 250 -42.13 12.88 -27.00
N ASN A 251 -41.18 12.01 -26.65
CA ASN A 251 -40.78 10.79 -27.38
C ASN A 251 -40.05 11.02 -28.73
N GLY A 252 -38.82 11.53 -28.66
CA GLY A 252 -37.82 11.44 -29.73
C GLY A 252 -36.43 11.12 -29.17
N LYS A 253 -35.59 10.41 -29.93
CA LYS A 253 -34.14 10.33 -29.62
C LYS A 253 -33.46 11.57 -30.18
N GLU A 254 -33.55 12.67 -29.45
CA GLU A 254 -33.09 13.99 -29.88
C GLU A 254 -31.56 14.10 -29.78
N THR A 255 -30.88 13.71 -30.86
CA THR A 255 -29.45 13.97 -31.03
C THR A 255 -29.24 15.44 -31.41
N LEU A 256 -28.86 16.25 -30.42
CA LEU A 256 -28.48 17.66 -30.58
C LEU A 256 -27.51 17.86 -31.76
N TYR A 257 -27.96 18.51 -32.83
CA TYR A 257 -27.12 18.83 -33.99
C TYR A 257 -26.25 20.05 -33.69
N PHE A 258 -25.04 19.83 -33.19
CA PHE A 258 -24.11 20.90 -32.85
C PHE A 258 -23.50 21.56 -34.09
N LYS A 259 -23.71 22.88 -34.24
CA LYS A 259 -23.19 23.67 -35.37
C LYS A 259 -21.81 24.28 -35.04
N GLY A 260 -20.77 23.44 -35.09
CA GLY A 260 -19.37 23.84 -34.90
C GLY A 260 -18.41 22.64 -35.01
N SER A 261 -17.10 22.89 -34.94
CA SER A 261 -16.06 21.86 -34.87
C SER A 261 -16.05 21.17 -33.50
N LEU A 262 -16.05 19.83 -33.49
CA LEU A 262 -15.83 19.06 -32.26
C LEU A 262 -14.37 19.21 -31.83
N ASN A 263 -14.14 19.77 -30.64
CA ASN A 263 -12.81 19.90 -30.07
C ASN A 263 -12.40 18.56 -29.44
N ALA A 264 -11.77 17.70 -30.24
CA ALA A 264 -11.41 16.35 -29.83
C ALA A 264 -10.53 16.32 -28.58
N ARG A 265 -9.61 17.29 -28.43
CA ARG A 265 -8.69 17.42 -27.29
C ARG A 265 -9.42 17.75 -26.00
N ALA A 266 -10.21 18.83 -26.00
CA ALA A 266 -11.03 19.22 -24.86
C ALA A 266 -12.06 18.13 -24.49
N SER A 267 -12.69 17.52 -25.51
CA SER A 267 -13.71 16.48 -25.30
C SER A 267 -13.15 15.22 -24.66
N TYR A 268 -11.99 14.76 -25.10
CA TYR A 268 -11.29 13.61 -24.52
C TYR A 268 -10.85 13.88 -23.07
N PHE A 269 -10.37 15.09 -22.78
CA PHE A 269 -9.89 15.44 -21.44
C PHE A 269 -11.02 15.40 -20.39
N ALA A 270 -12.15 16.08 -20.66
CA ALA A 270 -13.30 16.10 -19.75
C ALA A 270 -14.24 14.88 -19.87
N GLY A 271 -14.08 14.04 -20.89
CA GLY A 271 -14.97 12.91 -21.15
C GLY A 271 -16.42 13.34 -21.43
N GLN A 272 -16.60 14.42 -22.16
CA GLN A 272 -17.90 15.00 -22.57
C GLN A 272 -17.69 15.74 -23.89
N ASN A 273 -18.69 15.85 -24.76
CA ASN A 273 -18.52 16.56 -26.03
C ASN A 273 -18.36 18.07 -25.78
N ILE A 274 -17.33 18.67 -26.41
CA ILE A 274 -17.01 20.09 -26.37
C ILE A 274 -16.85 20.59 -27.80
N ILE A 275 -17.49 21.71 -28.14
CA ILE A 275 -17.56 22.27 -29.49
C ILE A 275 -16.94 23.67 -29.49
N GLY A 276 -16.13 23.96 -30.51
CA GLY A 276 -15.32 25.18 -30.55
C GLY A 276 -14.16 25.16 -29.55
N ASP A 277 -13.49 26.29 -29.43
CA ASP A 277 -12.31 26.41 -28.57
C ASP A 277 -12.72 26.40 -27.09
N ALA A 278 -11.82 25.95 -26.22
CA ALA A 278 -12.08 25.83 -24.78
C ALA A 278 -10.92 26.40 -23.98
N ILE A 279 -11.22 27.03 -22.84
CA ILE A 279 -10.23 27.50 -21.86
C ILE A 279 -10.22 26.52 -20.69
N LEU A 280 -9.03 26.03 -20.35
CA LEU A 280 -8.75 25.29 -19.12
C LEU A 280 -8.21 26.25 -18.07
N ALA A 281 -8.90 26.37 -16.94
CA ALA A 281 -8.44 27.17 -15.80
C ALA A 281 -8.90 26.52 -14.48
N THR A 282 -8.14 26.74 -13.41
CA THR A 282 -8.58 26.42 -12.04
C THR A 282 -9.06 27.70 -11.39
N ILE A 283 -10.37 27.96 -11.45
CA ILE A 283 -10.94 29.24 -10.99
C ILE A 283 -12.43 29.15 -10.64
N GLY A 284 -12.79 29.65 -9.46
CA GLY A 284 -14.17 29.72 -8.98
C GLY A 284 -14.30 30.02 -7.49
N TYR A 285 -15.52 30.00 -6.96
CA TYR A 285 -15.79 30.22 -5.53
C TYR A 285 -15.83 28.90 -4.75
N THR A 286 -15.33 28.87 -3.52
CA THR A 286 -15.27 27.65 -2.70
C THR A 286 -16.27 27.67 -1.54
N ARG A 287 -16.24 26.65 -0.67
CA ARG A 287 -16.90 26.64 0.65
C ARG A 287 -15.99 27.12 1.79
N LYS A 288 -14.74 27.50 1.51
CA LYS A 288 -13.73 27.85 2.53
C LYS A 288 -13.53 29.35 2.72
N SER A 289 -13.67 30.12 1.66
CA SER A 289 -13.71 31.57 1.71
C SER A 289 -14.79 32.10 0.76
N ARG A 290 -15.13 33.37 0.96
CA ARG A 290 -16.03 34.16 0.11
C ARG A 290 -15.37 34.69 -1.14
N ASP A 291 -14.04 34.68 -1.17
CA ASP A 291 -13.17 35.20 -2.22
C ASP A 291 -13.11 34.27 -3.45
N LEU A 292 -12.57 34.80 -4.54
CA LEU A 292 -12.29 34.03 -5.76
C LEU A 292 -11.03 33.17 -5.56
N PHE A 293 -11.19 31.85 -5.62
CA PHE A 293 -10.07 30.91 -5.58
C PHE A 293 -9.54 30.65 -6.98
N TYR A 294 -8.22 30.61 -7.13
CA TYR A 294 -7.53 30.30 -8.37
C TYR A 294 -6.22 29.51 -8.11
N GLU A 295 -5.81 28.71 -9.10
CA GLU A 295 -4.47 28.10 -9.19
C GLU A 295 -4.00 28.17 -10.66
N ASP A 296 -2.71 28.43 -10.88
CA ASP A 296 -2.13 28.50 -12.22
C ASP A 296 -2.14 27.14 -12.95
N VAL A 297 -2.48 27.16 -14.23
CA VAL A 297 -2.56 25.99 -15.11
C VAL A 297 -1.64 26.21 -16.32
N THR A 298 -0.61 25.36 -16.46
CA THR A 298 0.46 25.49 -17.46
C THR A 298 0.48 24.34 -18.49
N VAL A 299 1.13 24.54 -19.64
CA VAL A 299 1.21 23.52 -20.71
C VAL A 299 1.77 22.18 -20.21
N ARG A 300 2.83 22.19 -19.39
CA ARG A 300 3.33 20.99 -18.69
C ARG A 300 2.25 20.29 -17.89
N LEU A 301 1.47 21.06 -17.12
CA LEU A 301 0.37 20.54 -16.31
C LEU A 301 -0.73 19.91 -17.18
N TYR A 302 -1.09 20.52 -18.32
CA TYR A 302 -2.01 19.93 -19.30
C TYR A 302 -1.54 18.56 -19.80
N TYR A 303 -0.30 18.45 -20.30
CA TYR A 303 0.24 17.20 -20.84
C TYR A 303 0.43 16.11 -19.76
N ARG A 304 0.74 16.48 -18.50
CA ARG A 304 0.68 15.56 -17.34
C ARG A 304 -0.75 15.11 -17.01
N GLY A 305 -1.76 15.96 -17.25
CA GLY A 305 -3.16 15.72 -16.85
C GLY A 305 -3.50 16.09 -15.40
N ILE A 306 -2.70 16.98 -14.78
CA ILE A 306 -2.88 17.64 -13.47
C ILE A 306 -3.28 16.76 -12.26
N LYS A 307 -2.24 16.33 -11.52
CA LYS A 307 -2.17 16.08 -10.06
C LYS A 307 -3.11 15.02 -9.43
N ILE A 308 -2.50 14.06 -8.74
CA ILE A 308 -3.16 12.86 -8.19
C ILE A 308 -3.89 13.14 -6.85
N LEU A 309 -5.17 12.76 -6.79
CA LEU A 309 -5.88 12.31 -5.57
C LEU A 309 -7.03 11.37 -5.99
N ILE A 310 -7.41 10.40 -5.15
CA ILE A 310 -8.02 9.11 -5.56
C ILE A 310 -9.58 9.14 -5.66
N LEU A 311 -10.19 8.22 -6.49
CA LEU A 311 -11.64 7.95 -6.87
C LEU A 311 -12.08 8.57 -8.24
N GLY A 312 -12.82 7.93 -9.21
CA GLY A 312 -13.56 6.64 -9.34
C GLY A 312 -13.94 6.27 -10.83
N GLU A 313 -14.35 5.01 -11.13
CA GLU A 313 -13.94 4.09 -12.26
C GLU A 313 -14.42 4.33 -13.75
N ASP A 314 -14.37 3.38 -14.76
CA ASP A 314 -14.37 3.57 -16.29
C ASP A 314 -15.36 2.82 -17.26
N LYS A 315 -15.82 3.43 -18.42
CA LYS A 315 -16.04 2.80 -19.79
C LYS A 315 -16.99 3.57 -20.78
N LYS A 316 -17.11 3.30 -22.11
CA LYS A 316 -16.73 2.18 -23.03
C LYS A 316 -16.05 2.65 -24.35
N GLY A 317 -15.34 1.75 -25.05
CA GLY A 317 -14.69 1.97 -26.38
C GLY A 317 -15.61 1.84 -27.62
N THR A 318 -15.12 1.87 -28.87
CA THR A 318 -13.76 1.49 -29.34
C THR A 318 -13.27 2.20 -30.62
N GLU A 319 -12.15 2.95 -30.49
CA GLU A 319 -11.00 3.13 -31.41
C GLU A 319 -11.13 3.38 -32.95
N LYS A 320 -10.57 4.50 -33.43
CA LYS A 320 -9.46 4.52 -34.43
C LYS A 320 -8.67 5.85 -34.54
N ARG A 321 -7.39 5.81 -34.15
CA ARG A 321 -6.25 6.71 -34.48
C ARG A 321 -6.51 8.22 -34.71
N VAL A 322 -6.44 9.00 -33.62
CA VAL A 322 -5.43 10.07 -33.44
C VAL A 322 -4.92 9.93 -32.01
N MET A 323 -3.60 9.95 -31.77
CA MET A 323 -3.03 9.60 -30.47
C MET A 323 -2.28 10.78 -29.85
N LEU A 324 -3.02 11.67 -29.17
CA LEU A 324 -2.46 12.51 -28.11
C LEU A 324 -2.56 11.75 -26.79
N MET A 325 -1.46 11.70 -26.03
CA MET A 325 -1.42 11.01 -24.74
C MET A 325 -1.33 12.00 -23.59
N LEU A 326 -2.50 12.33 -23.02
CA LEU A 326 -2.57 12.79 -21.64
C LEU A 326 -2.09 11.64 -20.74
N LEU A 327 -0.85 11.73 -20.23
CA LEU A 327 -0.17 10.61 -19.54
C LEU A 327 -1.07 9.94 -18.51
N GLY A 328 -1.67 10.75 -17.64
CA GLY A 328 -2.53 10.28 -16.55
C GLY A 328 -3.69 9.39 -16.98
N LYS A 329 -4.15 9.41 -18.24
CA LYS A 329 -5.30 8.61 -18.73
C LYS A 329 -4.94 7.16 -19.14
N THR A 330 -3.66 6.78 -19.10
CA THR A 330 -3.17 5.47 -19.57
C THR A 330 -2.44 4.70 -18.46
N PRO A 331 -2.49 3.35 -18.41
CA PRO A 331 -1.78 2.59 -17.37
C PRO A 331 -0.27 2.86 -17.34
N GLY A 332 0.35 2.99 -18.53
CA GLY A 332 1.77 3.34 -18.66
C GLY A 332 2.10 4.75 -18.18
N GLY A 333 1.28 5.73 -18.54
CA GLY A 333 1.48 7.11 -18.08
C GLY A 333 1.17 7.32 -16.60
N ILE A 334 0.23 6.56 -16.02
CA ILE A 334 0.02 6.50 -14.56
C ILE A 334 1.26 5.94 -13.86
N TYR A 335 1.86 4.88 -14.41
CA TYR A 335 3.12 4.34 -13.89
C TYR A 335 4.22 5.40 -13.93
N LYS A 336 4.48 6.00 -15.10
CA LYS A 336 5.46 7.08 -15.31
C LYS A 336 5.29 8.24 -14.31
N LEU A 337 4.06 8.70 -14.11
CA LEU A 337 3.73 9.74 -13.12
C LEU A 337 3.95 9.26 -11.67
N SER A 338 3.66 8.00 -11.35
CA SER A 338 3.94 7.41 -10.02
C SER A 338 5.43 7.16 -9.74
N ARG A 339 6.26 7.22 -10.78
CA ARG A 339 7.73 7.12 -10.72
C ARG A 339 8.42 8.47 -10.70
N GLU A 340 7.69 9.57 -10.95
CA GLU A 340 8.20 10.92 -11.19
C GLU A 340 9.29 10.99 -12.28
N ALA A 341 9.26 10.03 -13.21
CA ALA A 341 10.29 9.75 -14.22
C ALA A 341 9.63 9.35 -15.54
N ILE A 342 9.24 10.35 -16.33
CA ILE A 342 8.40 10.20 -17.52
C ILE A 342 9.24 9.74 -18.73
N LEU A 343 10.47 10.23 -18.85
CA LEU A 343 11.39 9.88 -19.94
C LEU A 343 12.26 8.66 -19.64
N ALA A 344 12.43 8.28 -18.37
CA ALA A 344 13.20 7.09 -17.99
C ALA A 344 12.36 5.83 -17.73
N SER A 345 11.23 5.91 -16.99
CA SER A 345 10.52 4.70 -16.53
C SER A 345 9.51 4.15 -17.55
N GLU A 346 9.28 2.84 -17.55
CA GLU A 346 8.19 2.18 -18.30
C GLU A 346 7.44 1.17 -17.43
N LEU A 347 6.16 0.92 -17.75
CA LEU A 347 5.31 -0.01 -16.97
C LEU A 347 5.81 -1.46 -17.17
N PRO A 348 6.31 -2.15 -16.12
CA PRO A 348 6.91 -3.47 -16.27
C PRO A 348 5.91 -4.51 -16.78
N SER A 349 6.39 -5.37 -17.69
CA SER A 349 5.57 -6.40 -18.37
C SER A 349 5.08 -7.54 -17.46
N LYS A 350 5.69 -7.71 -16.28
CA LYS A 350 5.39 -8.76 -15.29
C LYS A 350 5.56 -8.19 -13.88
N PHE A 351 4.91 -8.83 -12.90
CA PHE A 351 5.13 -8.57 -11.47
C PHE A 351 5.89 -9.76 -10.87
N THR A 352 7.03 -9.51 -10.23
CA THR A 352 7.88 -10.51 -9.57
C THR A 352 7.55 -10.60 -8.09
N THR A 353 8.13 -9.72 -7.26
CA THR A 353 7.88 -9.62 -5.83
C THR A 353 7.49 -8.19 -5.46
N ARG A 354 6.84 -8.01 -4.30
CA ARG A 354 6.57 -6.68 -3.75
C ARG A 354 7.85 -5.95 -3.29
N ALA A 355 8.95 -6.67 -3.07
CA ALA A 355 10.24 -6.08 -2.69
C ALA A 355 10.99 -5.50 -3.90
N ASN A 356 10.85 -6.12 -5.08
CA ASN A 356 11.49 -5.67 -6.31
C ASN A 356 10.70 -4.56 -7.01
N TRP A 357 9.37 -4.63 -6.97
CA TRP A 357 8.51 -3.64 -7.62
C TRP A 357 8.81 -2.20 -7.15
N ARG A 358 8.72 -1.24 -8.08
CA ARG A 358 8.91 0.20 -7.85
C ARG A 358 7.75 0.97 -8.47
N GLY A 359 7.33 2.09 -7.87
CA GLY A 359 6.13 2.84 -8.27
C GLY A 359 4.82 2.23 -7.75
N SER A 360 3.67 2.74 -8.23
CA SER A 360 2.34 2.21 -7.86
C SER A 360 2.19 0.72 -8.22
N LEU A 361 1.51 -0.07 -7.39
CA LEU A 361 1.28 -1.50 -7.67
C LEU A 361 0.31 -1.67 -8.85
N PRO A 362 0.39 -2.76 -9.64
CA PRO A 362 -0.54 -3.00 -10.76
C PRO A 362 -2.02 -2.98 -10.36
N ARG A 363 -2.32 -3.41 -9.13
CA ARG A 363 -3.67 -3.32 -8.54
C ARG A 363 -4.15 -1.87 -8.44
N ASP A 364 -3.28 -0.99 -7.95
CA ASP A 364 -3.62 0.41 -7.71
C ASP A 364 -3.62 1.21 -9.01
N ILE A 365 -2.77 0.84 -9.98
CA ILE A 365 -2.81 1.37 -11.36
C ILE A 365 -4.11 0.97 -12.06
N LEU A 366 -4.58 -0.27 -11.92
CA LEU A 366 -5.89 -0.67 -12.45
C LEU A 366 -7.01 0.14 -11.77
N CYS A 367 -6.99 0.20 -10.43
CA CYS A 367 -7.81 1.11 -9.62
C CYS A 367 -7.40 2.60 -9.72
N MET A 368 -6.81 3.05 -10.83
CA MET A 368 -6.53 4.46 -11.14
C MET A 368 -6.83 4.76 -12.60
N PHE A 369 -6.35 3.93 -13.52
CA PHE A 369 -6.70 3.94 -14.93
C PHE A 369 -8.21 3.92 -15.07
N CYS A 370 -8.85 2.93 -14.46
CA CYS A 370 -10.29 2.84 -14.49
C CYS A 370 -10.89 4.10 -13.83
N ARG A 371 -10.34 4.59 -12.71
CA ARG A 371 -10.79 5.83 -12.00
C ARG A 371 -10.87 7.14 -12.79
N GLN A 372 -10.55 7.16 -14.08
CA GLN A 372 -10.51 8.39 -14.87
C GLN A 372 -11.53 8.42 -16.03
N HIS A 373 -12.44 7.44 -16.16
CA HIS A 373 -13.30 7.29 -17.37
C HIS A 373 -14.81 6.90 -17.20
N ARG A 374 -15.41 6.92 -15.98
CA ARG A 374 -16.81 6.60 -15.49
C ARG A 374 -17.39 5.14 -15.50
N LEU A 375 -17.36 4.38 -14.36
CA LEU A 375 -18.01 3.06 -14.03
C LEU A 375 -17.75 2.59 -12.54
N SER A 376 -17.70 1.28 -12.27
CA SER A 376 -17.48 0.54 -10.99
C SER A 376 -16.05 -0.03 -10.82
N GLU A 377 -15.61 -0.26 -9.58
CA GLU A 377 -14.26 -0.80 -9.24
C GLU A 377 -14.01 -2.27 -9.68
N PRO A 378 -12.75 -2.66 -10.00
CA PRO A 378 -12.41 -4.03 -10.36
C PRO A 378 -12.67 -4.99 -9.21
N LEU A 379 -13.38 -6.07 -9.53
CA LEU A 379 -13.64 -7.17 -8.61
C LEU A 379 -12.44 -8.14 -8.61
N PHE A 380 -11.76 -8.24 -7.46
CA PHE A 380 -10.65 -9.17 -7.26
C PHE A 380 -11.14 -10.42 -6.53
N SER A 381 -11.20 -11.56 -7.23
CA SER A 381 -11.39 -12.88 -6.62
C SER A 381 -10.03 -13.56 -6.43
N ILE A 382 -9.84 -14.21 -5.28
CA ILE A 382 -8.66 -15.03 -4.99
C ILE A 382 -9.10 -16.49 -4.95
N THR A 383 -8.66 -17.29 -5.92
CA THR A 383 -8.90 -18.74 -5.93
C THR A 383 -7.69 -19.48 -5.37
N CYS A 384 -7.84 -20.08 -4.18
CA CYS A 384 -6.83 -20.95 -3.59
C CYS A 384 -6.79 -22.31 -4.32
N HIS A 385 -6.19 -22.33 -5.51
CA HIS A 385 -5.77 -23.59 -6.13
C HIS A 385 -4.58 -24.15 -5.35
N PRO A 386 -4.58 -25.44 -4.94
CA PRO A 386 -3.38 -26.08 -4.42
C PRO A 386 -2.38 -26.21 -5.57
N PHE A 387 -1.38 -25.32 -5.59
CA PHE A 387 -0.28 -25.40 -6.55
C PHE A 387 0.57 -26.62 -6.25
N ASN A 388 0.41 -27.67 -7.06
CA ASN A 388 1.48 -28.65 -7.24
C ASN A 388 2.70 -27.91 -7.81
N THR A 389 3.86 -28.13 -7.21
CA THR A 389 5.13 -27.50 -7.61
C THR A 389 5.48 -27.87 -9.04
N LEU A 390 5.41 -26.90 -9.95
CA LEU A 390 5.92 -27.01 -11.31
C LEU A 390 7.45 -26.90 -11.28
N SER A 391 8.13 -28.00 -10.97
CA SER A 391 9.58 -28.14 -11.04
C SER A 391 10.04 -28.09 -12.51
N GLY A 392 10.25 -26.90 -13.05
CA GLY A 392 10.53 -26.74 -14.48
C GLY A 392 10.79 -25.30 -14.95
N LEU A 393 11.74 -24.60 -14.33
CA LEU A 393 12.37 -23.39 -14.90
C LEU A 393 13.78 -23.21 -14.33
N SER A 394 14.72 -24.05 -14.79
CA SER A 394 16.15 -23.86 -14.56
C SER A 394 16.60 -22.56 -15.25
N GLY A 395 17.11 -21.58 -14.47
CA GLY A 395 17.63 -20.34 -15.03
C GLY A 395 18.81 -20.58 -15.97
N LEU A 396 18.84 -19.87 -17.10
CA LEU A 396 20.01 -19.83 -17.98
C LEU A 396 21.05 -18.87 -17.39
N SER A 397 22.01 -19.40 -16.65
CA SER A 397 23.17 -18.66 -16.15
C SER A 397 24.15 -18.33 -17.30
N GLY A 398 23.88 -17.23 -18.00
CA GLY A 398 24.83 -16.63 -18.93
C GLY A 398 25.97 -15.98 -18.16
N SER A 399 27.13 -16.64 -18.07
CA SER A 399 28.32 -16.10 -17.42
C SER A 399 28.93 -14.95 -18.25
N CYS A 400 29.01 -13.76 -17.65
CA CYS A 400 29.66 -12.59 -18.26
C CYS A 400 31.13 -12.53 -17.79
N PRO A 401 32.14 -12.61 -18.69
CA PRO A 401 33.52 -12.90 -18.29
C PRO A 401 34.39 -11.66 -18.01
N TYR A 402 33.92 -10.71 -17.21
CA TYR A 402 34.73 -9.56 -16.73
C TYR A 402 34.45 -9.22 -15.26
N SER A 403 35.47 -8.77 -14.52
CA SER A 403 35.48 -8.64 -13.05
C SER A 403 34.78 -7.37 -12.52
N GLY A 404 33.50 -7.21 -12.84
CA GLY A 404 32.63 -6.18 -12.27
C GLY A 404 31.21 -6.72 -12.08
N VAL A 405 30.51 -6.24 -11.04
CA VAL A 405 29.09 -6.60 -10.81
C VAL A 405 28.22 -5.85 -11.81
N CYS A 406 28.01 -6.45 -12.98
CA CYS A 406 27.09 -5.97 -14.00
C CYS A 406 25.64 -6.37 -13.66
N PRO A 407 24.64 -5.51 -13.91
CA PRO A 407 23.23 -5.83 -13.65
C PRO A 407 22.73 -7.05 -14.44
N CYS A 408 22.10 -8.00 -13.75
CA CYS A 408 21.48 -9.20 -14.33
C CYS A 408 19.95 -9.20 -14.17
N ASN A 409 19.23 -10.07 -14.88
CA ASN A 409 17.76 -10.15 -14.81
C ASN A 409 17.27 -10.39 -13.36
N GLY A 410 16.33 -9.57 -12.89
CA GLY A 410 15.82 -9.57 -11.51
C GLY A 410 16.67 -8.80 -10.50
N SER A 411 17.88 -8.34 -10.86
CA SER A 411 18.63 -7.39 -10.03
C SER A 411 18.02 -5.99 -10.08
N LEU A 412 18.37 -5.19 -9.07
CA LEU A 412 17.91 -3.82 -8.85
C LEU A 412 19.11 -2.85 -8.93
N PRO A 413 19.57 -2.46 -10.14
CA PRO A 413 20.46 -1.32 -10.32
C PRO A 413 19.80 -0.02 -9.83
N CYS A 414 20.64 0.87 -9.31
CA CYS A 414 20.29 2.26 -9.04
C CYS A 414 21.19 3.18 -9.84
N ILE A 415 20.59 4.10 -10.60
CA ILE A 415 21.29 5.06 -11.45
C ILE A 415 21.01 6.49 -11.03
N ARG A 416 22.00 7.37 -11.22
CA ARG A 416 21.74 8.81 -11.46
C ARG A 416 21.61 8.99 -12.96
N TYR A 417 20.62 9.75 -13.41
CA TYR A 417 20.50 10.13 -14.82
C TYR A 417 20.04 11.57 -15.00
N SER A 418 20.34 12.12 -16.18
CA SER A 418 19.73 13.36 -16.69
C SER A 418 19.43 13.23 -18.18
N VAL A 419 18.26 13.69 -18.59
CA VAL A 419 17.79 13.73 -19.98
C VAL A 419 17.68 15.18 -20.43
N SER A 420 18.22 15.51 -21.60
CA SER A 420 18.19 16.85 -22.19
C SER A 420 17.64 16.84 -23.62
N LEU A 421 17.01 17.93 -24.04
CA LEU A 421 16.75 18.20 -25.45
C LEU A 421 18.01 18.84 -26.06
N ALA A 422 18.45 18.34 -27.21
CA ALA A 422 19.53 18.92 -28.00
C ALA A 422 19.08 19.12 -29.45
N VAL A 423 19.68 20.09 -30.14
CA VAL A 423 19.50 20.33 -31.58
C VAL A 423 20.78 19.92 -32.30
N GLU A 424 20.69 19.01 -33.28
CA GLU A 424 21.86 18.51 -33.99
C GLU A 424 22.57 19.63 -34.76
N GLY A 425 23.87 19.81 -34.48
CA GLY A 425 24.70 20.85 -35.08
C GLY A 425 24.68 22.21 -34.37
N GLU A 426 23.77 22.46 -33.42
CA GLU A 426 23.79 23.65 -32.56
C GLU A 426 24.25 23.30 -31.13
N ASN A 427 25.01 24.22 -30.50
CA ASN A 427 25.51 24.00 -29.14
C ASN A 427 24.45 24.41 -28.08
N VAL A 428 23.20 24.02 -28.31
CA VAL A 428 22.02 24.39 -27.52
C VAL A 428 21.42 23.12 -26.91
N LYS A 429 21.51 23.02 -25.59
CA LYS A 429 21.05 21.90 -24.77
C LYS A 429 20.17 22.43 -23.63
N GLU A 430 19.03 21.79 -23.40
CA GLU A 430 18.10 22.16 -22.33
C GLU A 430 17.70 20.91 -21.54
N VAL A 431 17.94 20.91 -20.22
CA VAL A 431 17.71 19.74 -19.36
C VAL A 431 16.20 19.59 -19.09
N ILE A 432 15.67 18.39 -19.32
CA ILE A 432 14.24 18.07 -19.23
C ILE A 432 13.89 17.34 -17.93
N GLU A 433 14.66 16.31 -17.60
CA GLU A 433 14.38 15.37 -16.50
C GLU A 433 15.69 14.98 -15.82
N VAL A 434 15.75 14.98 -14.48
CA VAL A 434 16.95 14.62 -13.70
C VAL A 434 16.52 13.79 -12.49
N CYS A 435 17.26 12.73 -12.19
CA CYS A 435 17.08 11.96 -10.96
C CYS A 435 18.43 11.52 -10.38
N ASP A 436 18.67 11.78 -9.10
CA ASP A 436 19.89 11.40 -8.39
C ASP A 436 19.93 9.93 -7.94
N GLU A 437 18.77 9.32 -7.64
CA GLU A 437 18.67 7.92 -7.21
C GLU A 437 17.42 7.25 -7.81
N PHE A 438 17.61 6.56 -8.94
CA PHE A 438 16.53 5.87 -9.64
C PHE A 438 16.78 4.35 -9.68
N GLU A 439 15.98 3.58 -8.94
CA GLU A 439 16.03 2.10 -8.91
C GLU A 439 15.02 1.47 -9.89
N PHE A 440 15.40 0.41 -10.58
CA PHE A 440 14.49 -0.37 -11.45
C PHE A 440 14.90 -1.85 -11.51
N GLU A 441 13.99 -2.71 -11.96
CA GLU A 441 14.21 -4.17 -12.04
C GLU A 441 14.52 -4.59 -13.50
N VAL A 442 15.67 -5.23 -13.70
CA VAL A 442 16.19 -5.61 -15.01
C VAL A 442 15.47 -6.84 -15.58
N GLY A 443 15.23 -6.87 -16.89
CA GLY A 443 14.65 -8.00 -17.63
C GLY A 443 13.12 -7.95 -17.73
N LEU A 444 12.49 -6.86 -17.26
CA LEU A 444 11.03 -6.70 -17.24
C LEU A 444 10.51 -5.56 -18.15
N GLY A 445 11.40 -4.70 -18.65
CA GLY A 445 11.01 -3.45 -19.31
C GLY A 445 10.50 -2.41 -18.31
N ALA A 446 11.24 -2.19 -17.22
CA ALA A 446 10.89 -1.22 -16.18
C ALA A 446 11.37 0.22 -16.50
N VAL A 447 12.14 0.35 -17.58
CA VAL A 447 12.68 1.60 -18.13
C VAL A 447 12.57 1.61 -19.66
N VAL A 448 12.80 2.76 -20.28
CA VAL A 448 13.00 2.87 -21.73
C VAL A 448 14.17 1.97 -22.16
N PHE A 449 13.95 1.18 -23.22
CA PHE A 449 14.85 0.10 -23.67
C PHE A 449 16.35 0.44 -23.65
N TYR A 450 16.73 1.60 -24.20
CA TYR A 450 18.13 2.03 -24.28
C TYR A 450 18.80 2.20 -22.90
N ILE A 451 18.04 2.55 -21.87
CA ILE A 451 18.54 2.64 -20.48
C ILE A 451 18.86 1.23 -19.96
N GLU A 452 17.98 0.25 -20.20
CA GLU A 452 18.20 -1.15 -19.77
C GLU A 452 19.39 -1.78 -20.52
N GLU A 453 19.49 -1.53 -21.84
CA GLU A 453 20.60 -1.99 -22.69
C GLU A 453 21.96 -1.38 -22.29
N VAL A 454 22.02 -0.09 -21.96
CA VAL A 454 23.26 0.56 -21.53
C VAL A 454 23.63 0.13 -20.11
N VAL A 455 22.68 0.16 -19.16
CA VAL A 455 22.96 -0.14 -17.74
C VAL A 455 23.38 -1.60 -17.53
N THR A 456 22.85 -2.57 -18.29
CA THR A 456 23.30 -3.98 -18.23
C THR A 456 24.73 -4.20 -18.75
N GLN A 457 25.29 -3.26 -19.51
CA GLN A 457 26.69 -3.27 -19.95
C GLN A 457 27.63 -2.50 -19.01
N MET A 458 27.10 -1.80 -18.00
CA MET A 458 27.89 -0.99 -17.06
C MET A 458 28.27 -1.76 -15.79
N SER A 459 29.46 -1.45 -15.27
CA SER A 459 29.86 -1.76 -13.89
C SER A 459 29.61 -0.59 -12.94
N VAL A 460 29.46 -0.86 -11.65
CA VAL A 460 29.28 0.17 -10.61
C VAL A 460 30.39 1.23 -10.66
N GLY A 461 30.01 2.50 -10.58
CA GLY A 461 30.89 3.66 -10.69
C GLY A 461 31.15 4.15 -12.11
N GLN A 462 30.70 3.44 -13.15
CA GLN A 462 30.82 3.88 -14.54
C GLN A 462 29.78 4.95 -14.90
N TYR A 463 30.10 5.71 -15.94
CA TYR A 463 29.26 6.72 -16.59
C TYR A 463 29.13 6.40 -18.08
N ALA A 464 27.93 6.62 -18.63
CA ALA A 464 27.62 6.46 -20.04
C ALA A 464 26.79 7.67 -20.52
N HIS A 465 26.95 8.02 -21.80
CA HIS A 465 26.18 9.06 -22.48
C HIS A 465 25.77 8.54 -23.86
N PHE A 466 24.52 8.81 -24.27
CA PHE A 466 24.01 8.44 -25.60
C PHE A 466 22.87 9.37 -26.02
N THR A 467 22.63 9.46 -27.34
CA THR A 467 21.52 10.21 -27.93
C THR A 467 20.47 9.27 -28.53
N THR A 468 19.20 9.63 -28.43
CA THR A 468 18.09 8.93 -29.09
C THR A 468 17.28 9.90 -29.96
N ASN A 469 16.62 9.36 -30.99
CA ASN A 469 15.61 10.11 -31.75
C ASN A 469 14.53 10.69 -30.82
N LEU A 470 13.91 11.79 -31.23
CA LEU A 470 12.84 12.45 -30.49
C LEU A 470 11.67 11.50 -30.20
N LEU A 471 11.22 11.47 -28.95
CA LEU A 471 9.95 10.85 -28.55
C LEU A 471 8.76 11.73 -29.00
N THR A 472 7.53 11.32 -28.67
CA THR A 472 6.37 12.21 -28.86
C THR A 472 6.53 13.50 -28.05
N SER A 473 6.25 14.64 -28.68
CA SER A 473 6.33 15.98 -28.05
C SER A 473 5.52 16.07 -26.76
N ASP A 474 4.38 15.38 -26.69
CA ASP A 474 3.54 15.23 -25.48
C ASP A 474 4.34 14.80 -24.24
N LEU A 475 5.30 13.87 -24.39
CA LEU A 475 6.14 13.40 -23.28
C LEU A 475 7.17 14.46 -22.87
N ILE A 476 7.71 15.22 -23.83
CA ILE A 476 8.70 16.26 -23.57
C ILE A 476 8.02 17.43 -22.83
N PHE A 477 6.86 17.91 -23.32
CA PHE A 477 6.08 18.94 -22.60
C PHE A 477 5.61 18.46 -21.23
N ALA A 478 5.22 17.20 -21.07
CA ALA A 478 4.89 16.66 -19.75
C ALA A 478 6.10 16.59 -18.81
N SER A 479 7.33 16.48 -19.32
CA SER A 479 8.53 16.29 -18.50
C SER A 479 9.22 17.61 -18.14
N ALA A 480 9.43 18.47 -19.14
CA ALA A 480 10.10 19.76 -19.01
C ALA A 480 9.37 20.72 -18.05
N ASP A 481 10.12 21.60 -17.40
CA ASP A 481 9.54 22.80 -16.77
C ASP A 481 9.04 23.77 -17.86
N ASP A 482 8.10 24.67 -17.53
CA ASP A 482 7.43 25.55 -18.50
C ASP A 482 8.39 26.65 -19.03
N SER A 483 9.24 26.26 -19.98
CA SER A 483 10.29 27.06 -20.60
C SER A 483 9.84 27.67 -21.92
N VAL A 484 10.01 28.99 -22.03
CA VAL A 484 9.72 29.80 -23.24
C VAL A 484 10.48 29.29 -24.48
N LYS A 485 11.57 28.53 -24.30
CA LYS A 485 12.37 27.98 -25.41
C LYS A 485 11.81 26.68 -25.97
N MET A 486 11.14 25.85 -25.16
CA MET A 486 10.69 24.50 -25.56
C MET A 486 9.91 24.47 -26.89
N PRO A 487 8.90 25.35 -27.14
CA PRO A 487 8.19 25.36 -28.41
C PRO A 487 9.07 25.74 -29.61
N SER A 488 10.04 26.65 -29.41
CA SER A 488 10.98 27.06 -30.47
C SER A 488 11.94 25.93 -30.84
N LEU A 489 12.50 25.23 -29.84
CA LEU A 489 13.38 24.07 -30.05
C LEU A 489 12.63 22.94 -30.77
N LEU A 490 11.44 22.57 -30.30
CA LEU A 490 10.61 21.52 -30.92
C LEU A 490 10.05 21.88 -32.30
N SER A 491 10.23 23.13 -32.77
CA SER A 491 9.93 23.56 -34.14
C SER A 491 11.11 23.40 -35.12
N SER A 492 12.32 23.17 -34.60
CA SER A 492 13.46 22.72 -35.40
C SER A 492 13.27 21.28 -35.84
N LYS A 493 13.83 20.91 -36.99
CA LYS A 493 13.63 19.58 -37.59
C LYS A 493 14.54 18.49 -37.03
N ASP A 494 15.64 18.91 -36.43
CA ASP A 494 16.80 18.05 -36.16
C ASP A 494 17.05 17.98 -34.65
N CYS A 495 16.03 17.61 -33.88
CA CYS A 495 16.07 17.52 -32.42
C CYS A 495 16.21 16.07 -31.93
N CYS A 496 17.05 15.86 -30.92
CA CYS A 496 17.28 14.56 -30.29
C CYS A 496 17.24 14.67 -28.75
N LEU A 497 17.08 13.52 -28.08
CA LEU A 497 17.16 13.41 -26.62
C LEU A 497 18.53 12.88 -26.23
N GLU A 498 19.23 13.61 -25.38
CA GLU A 498 20.54 13.25 -24.85
C GLU A 498 20.38 12.69 -23.42
N TYR A 499 20.84 11.46 -23.20
CA TYR A 499 20.82 10.78 -21.91
C TYR A 499 22.25 10.71 -21.35
N GLU A 500 22.44 11.18 -20.12
CA GLU A 500 23.64 10.95 -19.31
C GLU A 500 23.25 10.05 -18.13
N ILE A 501 24.01 8.97 -17.89
CA ILE A 501 23.67 7.94 -16.89
C ILE A 501 24.94 7.53 -16.13
N SER A 502 24.83 7.33 -14.81
CA SER A 502 25.88 6.74 -13.97
C SER A 502 25.32 5.68 -13.03
N LEU A 503 25.99 4.52 -12.94
CA LEU A 503 25.55 3.37 -12.16
C LEU A 503 26.10 3.44 -10.73
N ILE A 504 25.22 3.69 -9.75
CA ILE A 504 25.60 4.00 -8.36
C ILE A 504 25.81 2.72 -7.54
N LYS A 505 24.90 1.75 -7.71
CA LYS A 505 24.90 0.46 -7.01
C LYS A 505 24.09 -0.56 -7.81
N VAL A 506 24.33 -1.84 -7.57
CA VAL A 506 23.47 -2.95 -8.00
C VAL A 506 23.10 -3.73 -6.75
N THR A 507 21.80 -4.02 -6.59
CA THR A 507 21.32 -4.92 -5.53
C THR A 507 20.92 -6.24 -6.18
N GLU A 508 21.38 -7.36 -5.63
CA GLU A 508 20.96 -8.69 -6.09
C GLU A 508 19.45 -8.92 -5.84
N PRO A 509 18.79 -9.80 -6.61
CA PRO A 509 17.41 -10.21 -6.34
C PRO A 509 17.30 -10.77 -4.90
N PRO A 510 16.40 -10.25 -4.04
CA PRO A 510 16.19 -10.79 -2.71
C PRO A 510 15.53 -12.16 -2.79
N GLU A 511 16.31 -13.22 -2.53
CA GLU A 511 15.79 -14.59 -2.48
C GLU A 511 14.74 -14.74 -1.36
N GLU A 512 13.56 -15.27 -1.72
CA GLU A 512 12.64 -15.80 -0.72
C GLU A 512 13.26 -17.05 -0.09
N ARG A 513 13.75 -16.92 1.15
CA ARG A 513 14.28 -18.05 1.94
C ARG A 513 13.19 -19.09 2.24
N MET A 514 13.01 -20.01 1.31
CA MET A 514 12.22 -21.22 1.51
C MET A 514 13.00 -22.19 2.40
N GLU A 515 12.52 -22.44 3.62
CA GLU A 515 13.11 -23.43 4.53
C GLU A 515 12.98 -24.84 3.93
N GLN A 516 14.06 -25.38 3.36
CA GLN A 516 14.08 -26.73 2.81
C GLN A 516 14.32 -27.77 3.90
N ALA A 517 13.52 -28.84 3.89
CA ALA A 517 13.61 -29.93 4.87
C ALA A 517 14.78 -30.89 4.54
N LEU A 518 16.01 -30.46 4.81
CA LEU A 518 17.25 -31.22 4.56
C LEU A 518 17.35 -32.55 5.32
N PHE A 519 16.52 -32.76 6.35
CA PHE A 519 16.49 -33.99 7.16
C PHE A 519 15.08 -34.58 7.22
N SER A 520 14.98 -35.90 7.01
CA SER A 520 13.76 -36.68 7.20
C SER A 520 14.00 -37.84 8.18
N PRO A 521 13.38 -37.85 9.37
CA PRO A 521 12.55 -36.79 9.95
C PRO A 521 13.36 -35.52 10.27
N PRO A 522 12.71 -34.36 10.51
CA PRO A 522 13.40 -33.11 10.83
C PRO A 522 14.33 -33.22 12.04
N LEU A 523 15.44 -32.48 12.02
CA LEU A 523 16.54 -32.60 12.98
C LEU A 523 16.10 -32.37 14.45
N SER A 524 15.20 -31.41 14.68
CA SER A 524 14.59 -31.16 15.99
C SER A 524 13.82 -32.37 16.52
N LYS A 525 13.13 -33.13 15.65
CA LYS A 525 12.46 -34.37 16.02
C LYS A 525 13.45 -35.51 16.29
N GLN A 526 14.56 -35.58 15.56
CA GLN A 526 15.62 -36.57 15.82
C GLN A 526 16.24 -36.38 17.21
N ARG A 527 16.50 -35.12 17.63
CA ARG A 527 17.01 -34.81 18.99
C ARG A 527 16.04 -35.24 20.09
N VAL A 528 14.74 -34.96 19.91
CA VAL A 528 13.69 -35.39 20.85
C VAL A 528 13.63 -36.93 20.93
N GLU A 529 13.68 -37.65 19.81
CA GLU A 529 13.68 -39.12 19.80
C GLU A 529 14.90 -39.70 20.52
N PHE A 530 16.11 -39.15 20.28
CA PHE A 530 17.33 -39.55 20.99
C PHE A 530 17.22 -39.36 22.51
N ALA A 531 16.70 -38.21 22.95
CA ALA A 531 16.48 -37.93 24.36
C ALA A 531 15.44 -38.89 24.97
N VAL A 532 14.32 -39.12 24.29
CA VAL A 532 13.28 -40.09 24.72
C VAL A 532 13.87 -41.49 24.89
N GLN A 533 14.71 -41.96 23.97
CA GLN A 533 15.36 -43.27 24.05
C GLN A 533 16.30 -43.36 25.28
N GLN A 534 17.19 -42.38 25.47
CA GLN A 534 18.07 -42.35 26.67
C GLN A 534 17.30 -42.21 27.99
N ILE A 535 16.14 -41.53 27.99
CA ILE A 535 15.25 -41.44 29.16
C ILE A 535 14.63 -42.81 29.46
N LEU A 536 14.08 -43.50 28.46
CA LEU A 536 13.45 -44.82 28.62
C LEU A 536 14.43 -45.90 29.10
N GLU A 537 15.65 -45.92 28.55
CA GLU A 537 16.74 -46.85 28.93
C GLU A 537 17.21 -46.67 30.39
N SER A 538 17.02 -45.49 30.99
CA SER A 538 17.53 -45.18 32.32
C SER A 538 16.66 -45.70 33.48
N HIS A 539 15.38 -46.00 33.21
CA HIS A 539 14.35 -46.31 34.20
C HIS A 539 14.23 -45.28 35.35
N ALA A 540 14.50 -44.00 35.07
CA ALA A 540 14.35 -42.89 36.01
C ALA A 540 12.91 -42.65 36.47
N SER A 541 12.74 -42.01 37.64
CA SER A 541 11.45 -41.58 38.17
C SER A 541 11.20 -40.08 38.00
N THR A 542 12.23 -39.26 37.78
CA THR A 542 12.12 -37.80 37.74
C THR A 542 12.94 -37.17 36.61
N LEU A 543 12.31 -36.28 35.83
CA LEU A 543 12.94 -35.55 34.70
C LEU A 543 12.77 -34.04 34.85
N ILE A 544 13.82 -33.27 34.56
CA ILE A 544 13.78 -31.81 34.39
C ILE A 544 14.31 -31.40 33.00
N ASP A 545 13.56 -30.58 32.29
CA ASP A 545 13.87 -30.09 30.94
C ASP A 545 14.25 -28.60 30.97
N PHE A 546 15.55 -28.31 30.87
CA PHE A 546 16.15 -26.98 30.93
C PHE A 546 16.11 -26.29 29.56
N GLY A 547 15.32 -25.24 29.42
CA GLY A 547 14.99 -24.60 28.14
C GLY A 547 13.91 -25.36 27.38
N CYS A 548 12.85 -25.80 28.08
CA CYS A 548 11.83 -26.69 27.51
C CYS A 548 11.02 -26.07 26.34
N GLY A 549 11.12 -24.75 26.11
CA GLY A 549 10.50 -24.05 24.99
C GLY A 549 8.98 -24.18 24.97
N SER A 550 8.45 -24.76 23.89
CA SER A 550 7.02 -25.10 23.77
C SER A 550 6.66 -26.50 24.32
N GLY A 551 7.56 -27.13 25.07
CA GLY A 551 7.33 -28.41 25.75
C GLY A 551 7.39 -29.64 24.83
N SER A 552 8.14 -29.61 23.73
CA SER A 552 8.11 -30.69 22.72
C SER A 552 8.64 -32.03 23.21
N LEU A 553 9.68 -32.04 24.04
CA LEU A 553 10.18 -33.27 24.68
C LEU A 553 9.16 -33.81 25.70
N LEU A 554 8.63 -32.92 26.55
CA LEU A 554 7.61 -33.25 27.54
C LEU A 554 6.33 -33.80 26.87
N GLU A 555 5.89 -33.23 25.74
CA GLU A 555 4.79 -33.78 24.95
C GLU A 555 5.15 -35.15 24.37
N ALA A 556 6.35 -35.31 23.80
CA ALA A 556 6.78 -36.57 23.19
C ALA A 556 6.73 -37.73 24.18
N LEU A 557 7.26 -37.53 25.39
CA LEU A 557 7.28 -38.52 26.47
C LEU A 557 5.89 -39.00 26.89
N LEU A 558 4.84 -38.16 26.80
CA LEU A 558 3.45 -38.55 27.11
C LEU A 558 2.85 -39.58 26.13
N ASN A 559 3.55 -39.92 25.03
CA ASN A 559 3.11 -40.92 24.06
C ASN A 559 3.85 -42.27 24.20
N TYR A 560 4.78 -42.40 25.16
CA TYR A 560 5.56 -43.61 25.40
C TYR A 560 5.31 -44.15 26.82
N PRO A 561 5.33 -45.49 27.04
CA PRO A 561 5.26 -46.05 28.39
C PRO A 561 6.55 -45.77 29.15
N THR A 562 6.50 -44.87 30.14
CA THR A 562 7.65 -44.39 30.92
C THR A 562 7.57 -44.80 32.40
N SER A 563 8.71 -44.77 33.08
CA SER A 563 8.82 -44.91 34.55
C SER A 563 8.75 -43.58 35.31
N LEU A 564 8.57 -42.46 34.60
CA LEU A 564 8.61 -41.11 35.16
C LEU A 564 7.36 -40.81 35.99
N GLU A 565 7.55 -40.52 37.28
CA GLU A 565 6.49 -40.07 38.17
C GLU A 565 6.36 -38.54 38.22
N LYS A 566 7.47 -37.80 38.03
CA LYS A 566 7.50 -36.33 38.02
C LYS A 566 8.26 -35.82 36.80
N MET A 567 7.67 -34.84 36.10
CA MET A 567 8.37 -34.06 35.07
C MET A 567 8.36 -32.56 35.42
N ALA A 568 9.44 -31.87 35.12
CA ALA A 568 9.54 -30.41 35.21
C ALA A 568 10.05 -29.84 33.88
N GLY A 569 9.58 -28.66 33.51
CA GLY A 569 10.16 -27.84 32.45
C GLY A 569 10.51 -26.45 32.98
N VAL A 570 11.65 -25.90 32.56
CA VAL A 570 12.14 -24.59 32.97
C VAL A 570 12.43 -23.77 31.72
N ASP A 571 11.97 -22.52 31.65
CA ASP A 571 12.28 -21.61 30.54
C ASP A 571 12.18 -20.14 30.99
N ILE A 572 12.82 -19.22 30.26
CA ILE A 572 12.65 -17.76 30.43
C ILE A 572 11.49 -17.21 29.58
N SER A 573 11.04 -17.98 28.59
CA SER A 573 10.03 -17.59 27.61
C SER A 573 8.63 -17.94 28.10
N GLN A 574 7.96 -16.98 28.76
CA GLN A 574 6.52 -17.07 29.06
C GLN A 574 5.67 -17.46 27.82
N LYS A 575 6.09 -17.07 26.61
CA LYS A 575 5.45 -17.43 25.34
C LYS A 575 5.62 -18.91 24.99
N GLY A 576 6.77 -19.51 25.32
CA GLY A 576 7.03 -20.94 25.21
C GLY A 576 6.20 -21.72 26.24
N LEU A 577 6.34 -21.39 27.52
CA LEU A 577 5.61 -22.01 28.62
C LEU A 577 4.08 -21.95 28.43
N SER A 578 3.55 -20.83 27.92
CA SER A 578 2.13 -20.67 27.56
C SER A 578 1.64 -21.56 26.41
N ARG A 579 2.54 -22.13 25.60
CA ARG A 579 2.24 -23.17 24.60
C ARG A 579 2.38 -24.55 25.22
N ALA A 580 3.48 -24.81 25.94
CA ALA A 580 3.74 -26.06 26.65
C ALA A 580 2.57 -26.44 27.57
N ALA A 581 2.14 -25.52 28.43
CA ALA A 581 1.01 -25.71 29.33
C ALA A 581 -0.29 -26.14 28.61
N LYS A 582 -0.58 -25.56 27.44
CA LYS A 582 -1.79 -25.90 26.67
C LYS A 582 -1.70 -27.29 26.03
N ILE A 583 -0.55 -27.63 25.49
CA ILE A 583 -0.28 -28.93 24.85
C ILE A 583 -0.32 -30.04 25.91
N LEU A 584 0.43 -29.88 26.99
CA LEU A 584 0.51 -30.85 28.09
C LEU A 584 -0.85 -31.02 28.78
N ASN A 585 -1.58 -29.93 29.08
CA ASN A 585 -2.91 -30.02 29.67
C ASN A 585 -3.90 -30.77 28.75
N SER A 586 -3.85 -30.56 27.43
CA SER A 586 -4.68 -31.30 26.48
C SER A 586 -4.38 -32.81 26.52
N LYS A 587 -3.10 -33.19 26.44
CA LYS A 587 -2.65 -34.59 26.49
C LYS A 587 -3.01 -35.28 27.82
N LEU A 588 -2.72 -34.64 28.95
CA LEU A 588 -2.89 -35.22 30.29
C LEU A 588 -4.36 -35.39 30.66
N VAL A 589 -5.25 -34.46 30.28
CA VAL A 589 -6.70 -34.61 30.48
C VAL A 589 -7.24 -35.76 29.64
N THR A 590 -6.97 -35.78 28.32
CA THR A 590 -7.46 -36.86 27.44
C THR A 590 -6.95 -38.25 27.86
N ASN A 591 -5.70 -38.36 28.32
CA ASN A 591 -5.16 -39.63 28.84
C ASN A 591 -5.78 -40.06 30.17
N SER A 592 -6.31 -39.12 30.97
CA SER A 592 -6.98 -39.41 32.24
C SER A 592 -8.39 -39.97 32.02
N ASP A 593 -9.19 -39.31 31.17
CA ASP A 593 -10.60 -39.66 30.94
C ASP A 593 -10.78 -40.99 30.18
N ALA A 594 -9.81 -41.35 29.32
CA ALA A 594 -9.90 -42.53 28.44
C ALA A 594 -9.58 -43.88 29.13
N GLY A 595 -9.43 -43.91 30.46
CA GLY A 595 -8.95 -45.10 31.18
C GLY A 595 -7.49 -45.46 30.85
N GLY A 596 -6.67 -44.44 30.52
CA GLY A 596 -5.32 -44.60 29.96
C GLY A 596 -4.34 -45.31 30.89
N GLN A 597 -4.20 -46.62 30.72
CA GLN A 597 -3.47 -47.53 31.62
C GLN A 597 -1.93 -47.34 31.63
N TRP A 598 -1.38 -46.36 30.92
CA TRP A 598 0.03 -46.32 30.50
C TRP A 598 0.87 -45.16 31.06
N THR A 599 0.33 -44.27 31.90
CA THR A 599 1.11 -43.20 32.54
C THR A 599 1.31 -43.44 34.03
N SER A 600 2.58 -43.58 34.43
CA SER A 600 3.08 -43.57 35.81
C SER A 600 3.16 -42.17 36.41
N ILE A 601 3.10 -41.14 35.54
CA ILE A 601 3.22 -39.72 35.86
C ILE A 601 2.13 -39.29 36.86
N LYS A 602 2.59 -38.64 37.94
CA LYS A 602 1.80 -38.09 39.05
C LYS A 602 1.82 -36.56 39.06
N SER A 603 2.88 -35.93 38.56
CA SER A 603 3.07 -34.47 38.57
C SER A 603 3.82 -33.97 37.34
N VAL A 604 3.38 -32.84 36.78
CA VAL A 604 4.07 -32.11 35.72
C VAL A 604 4.03 -30.61 36.04
N ILE A 605 5.20 -29.96 36.12
CA ILE A 605 5.33 -28.56 36.54
C ILE A 605 6.11 -27.74 35.49
N LEU A 606 5.66 -26.53 35.20
CA LEU A 606 6.33 -25.57 34.33
C LEU A 606 6.74 -24.32 35.10
N TYR A 607 8.04 -24.06 35.12
CA TYR A 607 8.70 -22.98 35.84
C TYR A 607 9.20 -21.89 34.88
N GLU A 608 8.97 -20.63 35.24
CA GLU A 608 9.65 -19.46 34.67
C GLU A 608 10.91 -19.14 35.47
N GLY A 609 12.05 -19.02 34.78
CA GLY A 609 13.32 -18.54 35.34
C GLY A 609 14.54 -18.94 34.50
N SER A 610 15.69 -18.30 34.77
CA SER A 610 16.96 -18.66 34.10
C SER A 610 17.48 -20.01 34.59
N ILE A 611 18.05 -20.81 33.70
CA ILE A 611 18.69 -22.09 34.06
C ILE A 611 20.08 -21.91 34.68
N THR A 612 20.66 -20.70 34.62
CA THR A 612 21.94 -20.36 35.29
C THR A 612 21.81 -20.04 36.79
N ASN A 613 20.59 -19.81 37.29
CA ASN A 613 20.33 -19.56 38.71
C ASN A 613 20.07 -20.89 39.44
N PHE A 614 20.36 -21.00 40.74
CA PHE A 614 20.00 -22.19 41.52
C PHE A 614 18.69 -21.99 42.30
N GLY A 615 17.78 -22.96 42.19
CA GLY A 615 16.56 -23.06 43.00
C GLY A 615 16.42 -24.45 43.62
N SER A 616 16.12 -24.51 44.92
CA SER A 616 16.01 -25.76 45.70
C SER A 616 14.97 -26.73 45.14
N GLN A 617 13.87 -26.21 44.57
CA GLN A 617 12.79 -26.98 43.96
C GLN A 617 13.20 -27.77 42.69
N LEU A 618 14.39 -27.49 42.15
CA LEU A 618 14.97 -28.14 40.97
C LEU A 618 16.13 -29.11 41.31
N HIS A 619 16.49 -29.25 42.60
CA HIS A 619 17.55 -30.17 43.05
C HIS A 619 17.12 -31.65 42.94
N GLY A 620 18.06 -32.52 42.56
CA GLY A 620 17.97 -33.97 42.81
C GLY A 620 17.08 -34.77 41.86
N PHE A 621 16.72 -34.22 40.70
CA PHE A 621 16.06 -34.98 39.64
C PHE A 621 16.99 -36.09 39.09
N ASP A 622 16.46 -37.22 38.63
CA ASP A 622 17.27 -38.30 38.05
C ASP A 622 17.90 -37.87 36.72
N ILE A 623 17.12 -37.22 35.85
CA ILE A 623 17.55 -36.78 34.52
C ILE A 623 17.37 -35.27 34.38
N GLY A 624 18.40 -34.60 33.89
CA GLY A 624 18.28 -33.30 33.22
C GLY A 624 18.39 -33.44 31.70
N THR A 625 17.58 -32.70 30.96
CA THR A 625 17.75 -32.47 29.51
C THR A 625 17.97 -30.99 29.23
N CYS A 626 18.81 -30.66 28.25
CA CYS A 626 19.06 -29.30 27.79
C CYS A 626 19.36 -29.36 26.28
N LEU A 627 18.32 -29.20 25.46
CA LEU A 627 18.35 -29.58 24.04
C LEU A 627 18.31 -28.38 23.10
N GLU A 628 19.48 -27.89 22.69
CA GLU A 628 19.69 -26.71 21.84
C GLU A 628 19.23 -25.42 22.51
N VAL A 629 20.02 -25.03 23.53
CA VAL A 629 19.72 -23.97 24.51
C VAL A 629 20.98 -23.24 24.96
N ILE A 630 22.12 -23.94 25.09
CA ILE A 630 23.37 -23.33 25.56
C ILE A 630 23.93 -22.30 24.56
N GLU A 631 23.71 -22.50 23.26
CA GLU A 631 24.07 -21.57 22.19
C GLU A 631 23.22 -20.29 22.15
N HIS A 632 22.09 -20.25 22.86
CA HIS A 632 21.22 -19.07 22.95
C HIS A 632 21.64 -18.07 24.05
N MET A 633 22.61 -18.44 24.89
CA MET A 633 23.22 -17.59 25.91
C MET A 633 24.71 -17.37 25.62
N ASP A 634 25.31 -16.37 26.26
CA ASP A 634 26.73 -16.07 26.07
C ASP A 634 27.62 -17.22 26.61
N GLU A 635 28.83 -17.38 26.06
CA GLU A 635 29.64 -18.59 26.27
C GLU A 635 30.04 -18.82 27.74
N ASP A 636 30.20 -17.74 28.51
CA ASP A 636 30.40 -17.77 29.97
C ASP A 636 29.14 -18.24 30.72
N GLN A 637 27.95 -17.87 30.24
CA GLN A 637 26.67 -18.31 30.80
C GLN A 637 26.40 -19.78 30.49
N ALA A 638 26.80 -20.26 29.32
CA ALA A 638 26.75 -21.69 28.98
C ALA A 638 27.68 -22.51 29.89
N CYS A 639 28.86 -21.99 30.22
CA CYS A 639 29.77 -22.59 31.21
C CYS A 639 29.17 -22.56 32.62
N LEU A 640 28.61 -21.42 33.04
CA LEU A 640 27.93 -21.26 34.33
C LEU A 640 26.76 -22.23 34.49
N PHE A 641 25.92 -22.40 33.46
CA PHE A 641 24.86 -23.41 33.45
C PHE A 641 25.41 -24.82 33.64
N GLY A 642 26.45 -25.19 32.88
CA GLY A 642 27.09 -26.50 33.00
C GLY A 642 27.59 -26.77 34.43
N ASP A 643 28.28 -25.78 35.03
CA ASP A 643 28.74 -25.85 36.41
C ASP A 643 27.58 -25.97 37.41
N VAL A 644 26.57 -25.11 37.34
CA VAL A 644 25.39 -25.14 38.24
C VAL A 644 24.59 -26.45 38.08
N ALA A 645 24.47 -26.97 36.86
CA ALA A 645 23.77 -28.22 36.59
C ALA A 645 24.43 -29.42 37.28
N LEU A 646 25.75 -29.58 37.15
CA LEU A 646 26.45 -30.72 37.75
C LEU A 646 26.79 -30.51 39.24
N SER A 647 27.08 -29.28 39.67
CA SER A 647 27.41 -29.00 41.08
C SER A 647 26.18 -28.95 41.97
N SER A 648 25.09 -28.33 41.50
CA SER A 648 24.00 -27.83 42.34
C SER A 648 22.65 -28.46 42.01
N PHE A 649 22.21 -28.53 40.75
CA PHE A 649 21.01 -29.32 40.41
C PHE A 649 21.24 -30.83 40.56
N ARG A 650 22.48 -31.28 40.37
CA ARG A 650 22.98 -32.62 40.71
C ARG A 650 22.14 -33.77 40.11
N PRO A 651 21.85 -33.81 38.79
CA PRO A 651 21.14 -34.93 38.20
C PRO A 651 22.01 -36.20 38.11
N ARG A 652 21.40 -37.39 38.06
CA ARG A 652 22.14 -38.66 37.82
C ARG A 652 22.60 -38.79 36.37
N ILE A 653 21.79 -38.29 35.43
CA ILE A 653 22.08 -38.19 34.00
C ILE A 653 21.80 -36.75 33.54
N LEU A 654 22.71 -36.13 32.78
CA LEU A 654 22.44 -34.88 32.06
C LEU A 654 22.65 -35.12 30.56
N ILE A 655 21.68 -34.76 29.73
CA ILE A 655 21.77 -34.81 28.27
C ILE A 655 21.81 -33.36 27.76
N VAL A 656 22.91 -32.96 27.14
CA VAL A 656 23.09 -31.63 26.54
C VAL A 656 23.23 -31.80 25.03
N SER A 657 22.51 -31.02 24.23
CA SER A 657 22.73 -30.95 22.78
C SER A 657 22.93 -29.52 22.28
N THR A 658 23.73 -29.37 21.23
CA THR A 658 24.03 -28.08 20.58
C THR A 658 24.44 -28.30 19.10
N PRO A 659 24.32 -27.32 18.19
CA PRO A 659 24.79 -27.41 16.81
C PRO A 659 26.25 -27.84 16.66
N ASN A 660 26.53 -28.61 15.61
CA ASN A 660 27.88 -28.79 15.10
C ASN A 660 28.20 -27.69 14.07
N PHE A 661 29.06 -26.73 14.42
CA PHE A 661 29.45 -25.64 13.51
C PHE A 661 30.06 -26.17 12.21
N GLU A 662 30.82 -27.28 12.25
CA GLU A 662 31.46 -27.87 11.07
C GLU A 662 30.45 -28.38 10.04
N TYR A 663 29.25 -28.76 10.49
CA TYR A 663 28.16 -29.21 9.62
C TYR A 663 27.50 -28.05 8.86
N ASN A 664 27.72 -26.79 9.26
CA ASN A 664 27.11 -25.62 8.61
C ASN A 664 27.52 -25.49 7.14
N VAL A 665 28.74 -25.91 6.79
CA VAL A 665 29.23 -25.96 5.41
C VAL A 665 28.28 -26.78 4.53
N VAL A 666 27.77 -27.91 5.02
CA VAL A 666 26.83 -28.80 4.30
C VAL A 666 25.44 -28.16 4.18
N LEU A 667 24.96 -27.51 5.23
CA LEU A 667 23.67 -26.79 5.24
C LEU A 667 23.70 -25.53 4.36
N GLN A 668 24.87 -24.94 4.13
CA GLN A 668 25.05 -23.74 3.31
C GLN A 668 25.29 -24.08 1.85
N ARG A 669 26.11 -25.11 1.54
CA ARG A 669 26.28 -25.70 0.19
C ARG A 669 24.99 -26.27 -0.42
N SER A 670 23.92 -26.43 0.37
CA SER A 670 22.60 -26.92 -0.10
C SER A 670 21.55 -25.81 -0.28
N ASN A 671 21.90 -24.55 -0.02
CA ASN A 671 21.19 -23.38 -0.56
C ASN A 671 21.76 -23.04 -1.95
N PRO A 672 21.05 -22.29 -2.81
CA PRO A 672 21.65 -21.76 -4.04
C PRO A 672 22.91 -20.91 -3.74
N PRO A 673 23.94 -20.96 -4.59
CA PRO A 673 25.21 -20.27 -4.35
C PRO A 673 25.11 -18.76 -4.61
N SER A 674 25.55 -17.96 -3.64
CA SER A 674 26.00 -16.59 -3.89
C SER A 674 27.30 -16.63 -4.68
N GLN A 675 27.50 -15.76 -5.68
CA GLN A 675 28.59 -15.91 -6.67
C GLN A 675 30.02 -15.72 -6.12
N GLU A 676 30.18 -15.37 -4.85
CA GLU A 676 31.49 -15.18 -4.19
C GLU A 676 32.18 -16.49 -3.77
N GLN A 677 31.55 -17.67 -3.92
CA GLN A 677 32.02 -18.92 -3.28
C GLN A 677 32.68 -19.98 -4.19
N GLU A 678 32.74 -19.82 -5.52
CA GLU A 678 33.18 -20.91 -6.41
C GLU A 678 34.69 -21.24 -6.38
N GLU A 679 35.57 -20.32 -5.94
CA GLU A 679 37.01 -20.59 -5.77
C GLU A 679 37.53 -20.16 -4.38
N SER A 680 37.33 -20.98 -3.35
CA SER A 680 38.02 -20.81 -2.06
C SER A 680 38.29 -22.13 -1.32
N ASP A 681 39.45 -22.22 -0.66
CA ASP A 681 39.85 -23.38 0.16
C ASP A 681 38.85 -23.64 1.29
N GLU A 682 38.68 -24.91 1.69
CA GLU A 682 37.71 -25.30 2.73
C GLU A 682 37.96 -24.62 4.10
N LYS A 683 39.20 -24.20 4.38
CA LYS A 683 39.53 -23.38 5.56
C LYS A 683 38.96 -21.96 5.49
N THR A 684 38.91 -21.36 4.31
CA THR A 684 38.35 -20.03 4.08
C THR A 684 36.82 -20.08 4.16
N LEU A 685 36.21 -21.12 3.59
CA LEU A 685 34.76 -21.36 3.71
C LEU A 685 34.33 -21.43 5.19
N LEU A 686 35.04 -22.18 6.03
CA LEU A 686 34.78 -22.27 7.48
C LEU A 686 34.84 -20.92 8.22
N GLN A 687 35.66 -19.96 7.76
CA GLN A 687 35.69 -18.60 8.33
C GLN A 687 34.55 -17.70 7.83
N SER A 688 33.88 -18.06 6.73
CA SER A 688 32.73 -17.34 6.16
C SER A 688 31.37 -17.90 6.59
N CYS A 689 31.33 -19.10 7.18
CA CYS A 689 30.10 -19.78 7.56
C CYS A 689 29.33 -19.04 8.65
N LYS A 690 28.10 -18.63 8.30
CA LYS A 690 27.15 -18.00 9.22
C LYS A 690 26.60 -19.04 10.22
N PHE A 691 26.17 -18.60 11.41
CA PHE A 691 25.39 -19.44 12.32
C PHE A 691 24.04 -19.84 11.68
N ARG A 692 23.47 -20.96 12.13
CA ARG A 692 22.19 -21.50 11.62
C ARG A 692 21.00 -20.61 11.93
N ASN A 693 21.10 -19.84 13.00
CA ASN A 693 20.07 -18.98 13.54
C ASN A 693 20.69 -17.65 13.96
N HIS A 694 19.97 -16.55 13.76
CA HIS A 694 20.42 -15.20 14.10
C HIS A 694 20.39 -14.91 15.60
N ASP A 695 19.80 -15.80 16.41
CA ASP A 695 19.73 -15.68 17.87
C ASP A 695 20.87 -16.38 18.62
N HIS A 696 21.61 -17.29 17.96
CA HIS A 696 22.75 -17.98 18.56
C HIS A 696 23.91 -17.01 18.86
N LYS A 697 24.54 -17.16 20.02
CA LYS A 697 25.71 -16.38 20.46
C LYS A 697 27.02 -17.02 20.01
N PHE A 698 27.06 -18.35 20.02
CA PHE A 698 28.16 -19.17 19.54
C PHE A 698 27.60 -20.45 18.89
N GLU A 699 28.41 -21.12 18.07
CA GLU A 699 28.19 -22.51 17.70
C GLU A 699 29.54 -23.23 17.78
N TRP A 700 29.60 -24.38 18.46
CA TRP A 700 30.86 -25.07 18.71
C TRP A 700 31.18 -26.12 17.63
N THR A 701 32.47 -26.26 17.35
CA THR A 701 33.05 -27.43 16.67
C THR A 701 32.93 -28.70 17.52
N ARG A 702 33.22 -29.85 16.93
CA ARG A 702 33.33 -31.15 17.63
C ARG A 702 34.37 -31.10 18.74
N GLU A 703 35.50 -30.43 18.50
CA GLU A 703 36.57 -30.35 19.50
C GLU A 703 36.24 -29.40 20.65
N GLN A 704 35.68 -28.21 20.37
CA GLN A 704 35.27 -27.26 21.42
C GLN A 704 34.23 -27.87 22.38
N PHE A 705 33.18 -28.49 21.84
CA PHE A 705 32.14 -29.11 22.65
C PHE A 705 32.67 -30.30 23.46
N ARG A 706 33.58 -31.10 22.88
CA ARG A 706 34.24 -32.21 23.58
C ARG A 706 35.14 -31.71 24.71
N GLN A 707 35.95 -30.68 24.48
CA GLN A 707 36.83 -30.11 25.50
C GLN A 707 36.01 -29.55 26.68
N TRP A 708 35.03 -28.70 26.40
CA TRP A 708 34.11 -28.15 27.40
C TRP A 708 33.43 -29.23 28.25
N ALA A 709 32.86 -30.25 27.59
CA ALA A 709 32.16 -31.32 28.29
C ALA A 709 33.10 -32.25 29.07
N CYS A 710 34.31 -32.52 28.58
CA CYS A 710 35.32 -33.30 29.31
C CYS A 710 35.81 -32.56 30.57
N ASP A 711 36.13 -31.27 30.46
CA ASP A 711 36.57 -30.46 31.61
C ASP A 711 35.46 -30.30 32.64
N LEU A 712 34.22 -30.09 32.20
CA LEU A 712 33.06 -30.03 33.07
C LEU A 712 32.81 -31.37 33.79
N ALA A 713 32.89 -32.49 33.07
CA ALA A 713 32.71 -33.83 33.65
C ALA A 713 33.81 -34.15 34.68
N ALA A 714 35.06 -33.82 34.38
CA ALA A 714 36.20 -34.01 35.27
C ALA A 714 36.09 -33.18 36.56
N ARG A 715 35.66 -31.91 36.47
CA ARG A 715 35.49 -31.03 37.64
C ARG A 715 34.41 -31.54 38.62
N HIS A 716 33.36 -32.19 38.13
CA HIS A 716 32.20 -32.60 38.94
C HIS A 716 32.06 -34.10 39.20
N ASN A 717 33.05 -34.91 38.81
CA ASN A 717 33.06 -36.38 38.95
C ASN A 717 31.97 -37.11 38.14
N TYR A 718 31.67 -36.62 36.93
CA TYR A 718 30.81 -37.30 35.96
C TYR A 718 31.64 -38.05 34.92
N LYS A 719 31.04 -39.08 34.30
CA LYS A 719 31.53 -39.71 33.05
C LYS A 719 30.73 -39.11 31.90
N VAL A 720 31.40 -38.67 30.82
CA VAL A 720 30.73 -38.14 29.62
C VAL A 720 30.84 -39.11 28.45
N HIS A 721 29.77 -39.24 27.67
CA HIS A 721 29.72 -39.97 26.41
C HIS A 721 29.18 -39.05 25.31
N PHE A 722 29.75 -39.13 24.11
CA PHE A 722 29.44 -38.26 22.98
C PHE A 722 28.71 -39.02 21.87
N SER A 723 27.66 -38.41 21.32
CA SER A 723 26.87 -38.91 20.20
C SER A 723 26.26 -37.73 19.43
N GLY A 724 25.25 -37.97 18.58
CA GLY A 724 24.56 -36.91 17.85
C GLY A 724 23.46 -37.42 16.94
N VAL A 725 22.87 -36.50 16.18
CA VAL A 725 21.81 -36.76 15.19
C VAL A 725 21.99 -35.94 13.91
N GLY A 726 21.29 -36.31 12.83
CA GLY A 726 21.43 -35.67 11.51
C GLY A 726 22.74 -36.02 10.79
N GLY A 727 23.27 -37.22 10.98
CA GLY A 727 24.53 -37.67 10.39
C GLY A 727 24.99 -38.99 11.00
N SER A 728 26.29 -39.28 10.89
CA SER A 728 26.95 -40.45 11.48
C SER A 728 28.36 -40.09 11.93
N ALA A 729 28.88 -40.73 12.97
CA ALA A 729 30.21 -40.45 13.49
C ALA A 729 31.34 -40.73 12.47
N ASP A 730 31.16 -41.73 11.61
CA ASP A 730 32.18 -42.25 10.70
C ASP A 730 32.26 -41.51 9.33
N VAL A 731 31.49 -40.45 9.15
CA VAL A 731 31.40 -39.68 7.89
C VAL A 731 31.52 -38.19 8.19
N GLU A 732 32.50 -37.53 7.60
CA GLU A 732 32.71 -36.08 7.76
C GLU A 732 31.50 -35.27 7.23
N PRO A 733 31.07 -34.19 7.91
CA PRO A 733 31.65 -33.57 9.12
C PRO A 733 31.05 -34.09 10.45
N GLY A 734 30.53 -35.33 10.46
CA GLY A 734 29.95 -35.98 11.63
C GLY A 734 28.44 -35.79 11.75
N PHE A 735 27.94 -35.63 12.98
CA PHE A 735 26.54 -35.35 13.26
C PHE A 735 26.22 -33.86 13.07
N ALA A 736 24.99 -33.53 12.66
CA ALA A 736 24.52 -32.16 12.52
C ALA A 736 24.17 -31.50 13.87
N SER A 737 23.61 -32.27 14.83
CA SER A 737 23.50 -31.84 16.24
C SER A 737 24.42 -32.71 17.09
N GLN A 738 25.26 -32.09 17.91
CA GLN A 738 26.12 -32.79 18.86
C GLN A 738 25.34 -33.09 20.14
N ILE A 739 25.63 -34.21 20.81
CA ILE A 739 25.01 -34.58 22.09
C ILE A 739 26.08 -35.11 23.06
N ALA A 740 26.12 -34.55 24.27
CA ALA A 740 26.91 -35.04 25.38
C ALA A 740 25.98 -35.59 26.47
N VAL A 741 26.23 -36.84 26.89
CA VAL A 741 25.49 -37.51 27.94
C VAL A 741 26.41 -37.72 29.14
N PHE A 742 26.21 -36.94 30.19
CA PHE A 742 26.91 -37.05 31.46
C PHE A 742 26.18 -38.05 32.35
N LYS A 743 26.89 -38.99 32.98
CA LYS A 743 26.32 -39.97 33.94
C LYS A 743 27.22 -40.05 35.18
N ARG A 744 26.63 -40.10 36.39
CA ARG A 744 27.37 -40.32 37.65
C ARG A 744 26.90 -41.58 38.38
N ASP A 745 27.80 -42.17 39.17
CA ASP A 745 27.47 -43.30 40.05
C ASP A 745 26.92 -42.76 41.38
N TRP A 746 25.66 -43.08 41.72
CA TRP A 746 24.96 -42.53 42.90
C TRP A 746 25.55 -43.01 44.23
N LYS A 747 25.69 -42.10 45.21
CA LYS A 747 26.13 -42.42 46.58
C LYS A 747 25.16 -41.85 47.62
N LEU A 748 25.07 -42.51 48.76
CA LEU A 748 24.15 -42.16 49.85
C LEU A 748 24.57 -40.89 50.64
N GLU A 749 25.70 -40.28 50.28
CA GLU A 749 26.26 -39.08 50.93
C GLU A 749 25.99 -37.79 50.10
N ASP A 750 25.35 -37.90 48.93
CA ASP A 750 25.10 -36.79 48.00
C ASP A 750 23.98 -35.81 48.45
N ASP A 751 23.15 -36.17 49.44
CA ASP A 751 21.96 -35.40 49.88
C ASP A 751 22.28 -34.11 50.69
N VAL A 752 23.56 -33.85 51.02
CA VAL A 752 23.94 -32.67 51.82
C VAL A 752 24.05 -31.43 50.94
N LEU A 753 22.93 -30.72 50.77
CA LEU A 753 22.86 -29.37 50.21
C LEU A 753 23.87 -28.44 50.91
N LYS A 754 24.88 -27.98 50.17
CA LYS A 754 25.76 -26.89 50.60
C LYS A 754 25.04 -25.56 50.38
N HIS A 755 25.17 -24.62 51.32
CA HIS A 755 24.54 -23.31 51.24
C HIS A 755 24.90 -22.60 49.93
N ALA A 756 23.88 -22.30 49.12
CA ALA A 756 23.94 -21.53 47.88
C ALA A 756 22.75 -20.57 47.86
N ASP A 757 22.89 -19.43 47.18
CA ASP A 757 21.85 -18.39 47.18
C ASP A 757 20.60 -18.85 46.41
N GLU A 758 19.50 -19.01 47.14
CA GLU A 758 18.27 -19.61 46.65
C GLU A 758 17.43 -18.65 45.80
N HIS A 759 17.21 -19.00 44.54
CA HIS A 759 16.40 -18.23 43.60
C HIS A 759 15.00 -18.85 43.45
N HIS A 760 13.97 -18.02 43.55
CA HIS A 760 12.58 -18.45 43.45
C HIS A 760 12.09 -18.47 42.00
N TYR A 761 11.95 -19.67 41.41
CA TYR A 761 11.27 -19.87 40.13
C TYR A 761 9.76 -19.69 40.26
N ASN A 762 9.16 -18.96 39.31
CA ASN A 762 7.73 -18.72 39.26
C ASN A 762 7.01 -19.92 38.61
N VAL A 763 5.96 -20.45 39.25
CA VAL A 763 5.17 -21.57 38.68
C VAL A 763 4.14 -21.02 37.71
N ILE A 764 4.37 -21.23 36.41
CA ILE A 764 3.46 -20.77 35.34
C ILE A 764 2.27 -21.72 35.17
N TRP A 765 2.50 -23.02 35.35
CA TRP A 765 1.45 -24.04 35.25
C TRP A 765 1.90 -25.30 35.99
N GLU A 766 0.94 -25.96 36.64
CA GLU A 766 1.15 -27.22 37.37
C GLU A 766 -0.04 -28.15 37.10
N TRP A 767 0.25 -29.42 36.88
CA TRP A 767 -0.72 -30.51 36.87
C TRP A 767 -0.29 -31.57 37.87
N ASN A 768 -1.21 -31.95 38.76
CA ASN A 768 -1.04 -33.08 39.66
C ASN A 768 -2.20 -34.05 39.46
N ARG A 769 -1.88 -35.34 39.35
CA ARG A 769 -2.86 -36.41 39.25
C ARG A 769 -3.67 -36.46 40.54
N LYS A 770 -4.99 -36.32 40.43
CA LYS A 770 -5.88 -36.53 41.57
C LYS A 770 -5.78 -37.99 42.01
N ILE A 771 -5.61 -38.19 43.32
CA ILE A 771 -5.79 -39.48 43.97
C ILE A 771 -7.28 -39.53 44.35
N GLU A 772 -7.97 -40.54 43.85
CA GLU A 772 -9.30 -40.99 44.31
C GLU A 772 -9.14 -42.27 45.15
#